data_AF-A0A963Z8X0-F1
#
_entry.id   AF-A0A963Z8X0-F1
#
_cell.length_a   1.000
_cell.length_b   1.000
_cell.length_c   1.000
_cell.angle_alpha   90.00
_cell.angle_beta   90.00
_cell.angle_gamma   90.00
#
_symmetry.space_group_name_H-M   'P 1'
#
loop_
_entity.id
_entity.type
_entity.pdbx_description
1 polymer ?
#
loop_
_entity_poly.entity_id
_entity_poly.type
_entity_poly.pdbx_seq_one_letter_code
_entity_poly.pdbx_strand_id
1 'polypeptide(L)'
;MKRTIFFLSITSLFFTFTVHAENHGKIDSAFHVKGQTSLVKVKKKNKIKVKTSLIDFGSVQIGALKSRSIRIRNLSNRKVSIKLLLGNDDFLINDKDQSFKLKANKSKKIKLQFLPNKAGASQAHLTLSIGRANKTKTLELTLAGVGNSSNCESNCNDETEQDQIVLLIPGNGNFSSRNLSNIGGSQLETAARFDLSPYTSFKQELNVGLVAFHQSGINRVEFSVDGGPWQEVTEMQLNPDTCSAQEMTPLAQCITEYTAKLRAQDFATSGRIELRAVIYPNAGKPRQLILPLNVNRGDQTELIKYVSPYGSNTSTCGTDAVSACETISYAVNRISAENSGLVDRAKIYLLEGDHSLSELNANTENDYLTIEAAPSSLREDTKIFGSTDKANISKLRFKNVTWRATSFSTEDKYQGYALEFKDVHFKGDGQHAFSGPGYQPWLDPSFPWDAGISFIDCKITDARFGPSTSYLQRNVIIKRIGEDVFRYPYGLFNVLVDTVHPGSTGWHSDLIEISGGYILDNAIFYGLHATDINAQALFTKAAGAALTQFKNSAIVNSVFHKTDSAWVAQFTDNSSIDNVLFLNNTFVNFSFLFRTPLISNLHAEGNIFAKVGGENVEDSWFKNNHYISSDGYGDLTPGTNYTVGAVEFHNQNNRDFSLSLSSALKDSIPSVVASDVAGQQRGQLSSKGAFE
;
A
#
# COMPACT_ATOMS: atom_id res chain seq x y z
N MET A 1 -57.93 -16.37 29.14
CA MET A 1 -57.12 -15.21 28.72
C MET A 1 -55.76 -15.72 28.26
N LYS A 2 -55.41 -15.53 26.98
CA LYS A 2 -54.15 -16.00 26.39
C LYS A 2 -52.99 -15.15 26.91
N ARG A 3 -51.96 -15.78 27.50
CA ARG A 3 -50.67 -15.17 27.81
C ARG A 3 -49.70 -15.52 26.68
N THR A 4 -49.22 -14.50 25.98
CA THR A 4 -48.11 -14.60 25.04
C THR A 4 -46.87 -14.04 25.75
N ILE A 5 -45.85 -14.88 25.94
CA ILE A 5 -44.55 -14.52 26.51
C ILE A 5 -43.57 -14.41 25.33
N PHE A 6 -42.94 -13.24 25.16
CA PHE A 6 -41.79 -13.07 24.27
C PHE A 6 -40.50 -13.27 25.08
N PHE A 7 -39.63 -14.17 24.62
CA PHE A 7 -38.24 -14.26 25.08
C PHE A 7 -37.36 -13.46 24.13
N LEU A 8 -36.68 -12.44 24.66
CA LEU A 8 -35.53 -11.82 24.02
C LEU A 8 -34.28 -12.21 24.82
N SER A 9 -33.41 -13.03 24.24
CA SER A 9 -32.13 -13.44 24.83
C SER A 9 -31.05 -12.45 24.42
N ILE A 10 -30.53 -11.67 25.37
CA ILE A 10 -29.26 -10.95 25.22
C ILE A 10 -28.34 -11.41 26.35
N THR A 11 -27.30 -12.15 25.98
CA THR A 11 -26.18 -12.52 26.84
C THR A 11 -25.20 -11.36 26.91
N SER A 12 -25.21 -10.63 28.03
CA SER A 12 -24.05 -9.85 28.46
C SER A 12 -24.01 -9.81 29.99
N LEU A 13 -22.89 -10.27 30.54
CA LEU A 13 -22.63 -10.40 31.97
C LEU A 13 -22.49 -9.00 32.60
N PHE A 14 -23.58 -8.39 33.06
CA PHE A 14 -23.55 -7.27 33.99
C PHE A 14 -24.01 -7.75 35.37
N PHE A 15 -23.15 -7.58 36.37
CA PHE A 15 -23.54 -7.67 37.77
C PHE A 15 -24.47 -6.49 38.09
N THR A 16 -25.77 -6.72 38.06
CA THR A 16 -26.77 -5.78 38.58
C THR A 16 -26.99 -6.09 40.07
N PHE A 17 -26.65 -5.17 40.96
CA PHE A 17 -27.13 -5.22 42.34
C PHE A 17 -28.54 -4.61 42.38
N THR A 18 -29.56 -5.45 42.51
CA THR A 18 -30.92 -5.00 42.81
C THR A 18 -31.07 -4.89 44.32
N VAL A 19 -31.24 -3.68 44.85
CA VAL A 19 -31.70 -3.48 46.23
C VAL A 19 -33.22 -3.35 46.17
N HIS A 20 -33.93 -4.33 46.72
CA HIS A 20 -35.35 -4.18 47.05
C HIS A 20 -35.46 -3.54 48.43
N ALA A 21 -36.08 -2.37 48.48
CA ALA A 21 -36.53 -1.77 49.73
C ALA A 21 -38.06 -1.91 49.78
N GLU A 22 -38.56 -2.88 50.54
CA GLU A 22 -39.93 -2.90 51.00
C GLU A 22 -39.97 -2.52 52.49
N ASN A 23 -40.79 -1.51 52.79
CA ASN A 23 -41.38 -1.15 54.08
C ASN A 23 -40.50 -0.97 55.34
N HIS A 24 -40.48 0.30 55.78
CA HIS A 24 -40.60 0.81 57.15
C HIS A 24 -40.00 0.00 58.31
N GLY A 25 -38.78 0.35 58.70
CA GLY A 25 -38.24 0.06 60.04
C GLY A 25 -36.81 0.60 60.19
N LYS A 26 -36.56 1.42 61.22
CA LYS A 26 -35.22 1.89 61.59
C LYS A 26 -34.29 0.69 61.81
N ILE A 27 -33.15 0.66 61.13
CA ILE A 27 -32.05 -0.25 61.44
C ILE A 27 -30.77 0.59 61.64
N ASP A 28 -30.35 0.66 62.90
CA ASP A 28 -28.99 0.98 63.31
C ASP A 28 -28.02 -0.14 62.92
N SER A 29 -26.75 0.23 62.77
CA SER A 29 -25.53 -0.61 62.82
C SER A 29 -25.00 -1.31 61.56
N ALA A 30 -23.80 -0.85 61.18
CA ALA A 30 -22.62 -1.55 60.63
C ALA A 30 -22.80 -2.76 59.68
N PHE A 31 -22.58 -2.51 58.38
CA PHE A 31 -22.31 -3.57 57.40
C PHE A 31 -20.80 -3.86 57.31
N HIS A 32 -20.36 -4.98 57.88
CA HIS A 32 -19.00 -5.52 57.69
C HIS A 32 -19.00 -6.51 56.52
N VAL A 33 -18.48 -6.11 55.36
CA VAL A 33 -18.26 -7.02 54.22
C VAL A 33 -16.85 -7.62 54.33
N LYS A 34 -16.73 -8.87 54.77
CA LYS A 34 -15.50 -9.68 54.60
C LYS A 34 -15.46 -10.19 53.15
N GLY A 35 -14.99 -9.33 52.24
CA GLY A 35 -14.68 -9.70 50.85
C GLY A 35 -13.21 -10.04 50.70
N GLN A 36 -12.91 -11.32 50.46
CA GLN A 36 -11.60 -11.83 50.10
C GLN A 36 -11.19 -11.24 48.73
N THR A 37 -10.40 -10.17 48.74
CA THR A 37 -9.89 -9.54 47.51
C THR A 37 -8.73 -10.36 46.96
N SER A 38 -9.03 -11.24 46.01
CA SER A 38 -8.01 -11.79 45.11
C SER A 38 -7.46 -10.66 44.24
N LEU A 39 -6.33 -10.09 44.64
CA LEU A 39 -5.57 -9.12 43.85
C LEU A 39 -5.18 -9.75 42.51
N VAL A 40 -5.90 -9.39 41.44
CA VAL A 40 -5.46 -9.63 40.06
C VAL A 40 -4.16 -8.85 39.87
N LYS A 41 -3.02 -9.55 39.92
CA LYS A 41 -1.72 -9.00 39.54
C LYS A 41 -1.75 -8.69 38.04
N VAL A 42 -2.15 -7.49 37.67
CA VAL A 42 -1.98 -6.97 36.31
C VAL A 42 -0.48 -7.01 35.99
N LYS A 43 -0.09 -7.83 35.00
CA LYS A 43 1.31 -7.91 34.52
C LYS A 43 1.78 -6.50 34.19
N LYS A 44 2.79 -6.03 34.93
CA LYS A 44 3.34 -4.67 34.84
C LYS A 44 3.99 -4.50 33.46
N LYS A 45 3.24 -3.93 32.51
CA LYS A 45 3.70 -3.66 31.13
C LYS A 45 4.95 -2.77 31.14
N ASN A 46 5.90 -3.07 30.27
CA ASN A 46 7.11 -2.27 30.11
C ASN A 46 6.74 -0.82 29.75
N LYS A 47 7.22 0.14 30.55
CA LYS A 47 6.96 1.56 30.32
C LYS A 47 8.00 2.23 29.41
N ILE A 48 8.91 1.46 28.83
CA ILE A 48 9.80 1.91 27.76
C ILE A 48 9.37 1.21 26.47
N LYS A 49 9.20 1.99 25.40
CA LYS A 49 8.79 1.51 24.07
C LYS A 49 9.90 1.83 23.06
N VAL A 50 10.22 0.85 22.23
CA VAL A 50 10.99 1.01 20.99
C VAL A 50 10.07 0.56 19.86
N LYS A 51 10.16 1.20 18.69
CA LYS A 51 9.21 0.98 17.58
C LYS A 51 9.29 -0.43 16.99
N THR A 52 10.50 -0.96 16.85
CA THR A 52 10.78 -2.26 16.22
C THR A 52 11.61 -3.14 17.16
N SER A 53 11.57 -4.46 16.97
CA SER A 53 12.50 -5.43 17.57
C SER A 53 13.67 -5.79 16.64
N LEU A 54 13.61 -5.44 15.35
CA LEU A 54 14.65 -5.69 14.35
C LEU A 54 15.02 -4.41 13.60
N ILE A 55 16.30 -4.19 13.37
CA ILE A 55 16.83 -3.11 12.54
C ILE A 55 17.74 -3.71 11.49
N ASP A 56 17.26 -3.72 10.25
CA ASP A 56 18.04 -4.20 9.13
C ASP A 56 18.69 -3.04 8.36
N PHE A 57 20.00 -3.14 8.17
CA PHE A 57 20.80 -2.23 7.38
C PHE A 57 20.86 -2.67 5.90
N GLY A 58 20.44 -3.90 5.57
CA GLY A 58 20.51 -4.47 4.24
C GLY A 58 21.95 -4.71 3.80
N SER A 59 22.18 -4.79 2.49
CA SER A 59 23.52 -4.89 1.91
C SER A 59 24.29 -3.57 2.05
N VAL A 60 25.53 -3.66 2.55
CA VAL A 60 26.46 -2.53 2.73
C VAL A 60 27.85 -2.98 2.34
N GLN A 61 28.50 -2.18 1.52
CA GLN A 61 29.86 -2.44 1.04
C GLN A 61 30.83 -2.58 2.21
N ILE A 62 31.72 -3.58 2.18
CA ILE A 62 32.77 -3.74 3.20
C ILE A 62 33.54 -2.43 3.31
N GLY A 63 33.67 -1.90 4.54
CA GLY A 63 34.30 -0.62 4.81
C GLY A 63 33.42 0.62 4.57
N ALA A 64 32.23 0.47 3.98
CA ALA A 64 31.23 1.54 3.88
C ALA A 64 30.29 1.58 5.09
N LEU A 65 29.76 2.76 5.37
CA LEU A 65 28.98 3.03 6.57
C LEU A 65 27.52 3.31 6.22
N LYS A 66 26.59 2.52 6.74
CA LYS A 66 25.15 2.81 6.65
C LYS A 66 24.59 3.15 8.01
N SER A 67 23.72 4.17 8.07
CA SER A 67 23.13 4.63 9.33
C SER A 67 21.62 4.39 9.37
N ARG A 68 21.12 3.95 10.52
CA ARG A 68 19.69 3.89 10.86
C ARG A 68 19.47 4.65 12.16
N SER A 69 18.21 4.87 12.55
CA SER A 69 17.91 5.48 13.84
C SER A 69 16.72 4.82 14.51
N ILE A 70 16.80 4.66 15.82
CA ILE A 70 15.66 4.27 16.65
C ILE A 70 15.21 5.41 17.52
N ARG A 71 13.93 5.38 17.90
CA ARG A 71 13.36 6.27 18.91
C ARG A 71 13.00 5.44 20.14
N ILE A 72 13.56 5.81 21.28
CA ILE A 72 13.28 5.21 22.58
C ILE A 72 12.35 6.16 23.33
N ARG A 73 11.14 5.71 23.72
CA ARG A 73 10.14 6.52 24.42
C ARG A 73 9.95 6.03 25.85
N ASN A 74 10.01 6.94 26.82
CA ASN A 74 9.67 6.67 28.20
C ASN A 74 8.20 7.01 28.46
N LEU A 75 7.35 5.99 28.48
CA LEU A 75 5.91 6.09 28.77
C LEU A 75 5.62 6.04 30.28
N SER A 76 6.65 6.09 31.13
CA SER A 76 6.43 6.20 32.57
C SER A 76 6.27 7.65 32.99
N ASN A 77 5.61 7.84 34.14
CA ASN A 77 5.47 9.13 34.80
C ASN A 77 6.73 9.55 35.59
N ARG A 78 7.88 8.89 35.38
CA ARG A 78 9.12 9.18 36.09
C ARG A 78 10.31 9.15 35.14
N LYS A 79 11.41 9.77 35.54
CA LYS A 79 12.68 9.71 34.81
C LYS A 79 13.29 8.31 34.91
N VAL A 80 13.85 7.80 33.81
CA VAL A 80 14.60 6.53 33.77
C VAL A 80 16.04 6.76 33.33
N SER A 81 16.96 5.91 33.78
CA SER A 81 18.32 5.84 33.22
C SER A 81 18.34 4.72 32.18
N ILE A 82 18.84 5.00 30.99
CA ILE A 82 18.99 4.03 29.91
C ILE A 82 20.48 3.94 29.58
N LYS A 83 21.02 2.72 29.60
CA LYS A 83 22.35 2.38 29.11
C LYS A 83 22.19 1.46 27.91
N LEU A 84 22.87 1.78 26.82
CA LEU A 84 22.91 0.99 25.60
C LEU A 84 24.15 0.10 25.65
N LEU A 85 23.97 -1.16 25.27
CA LEU A 85 25.03 -2.14 25.14
C LEU A 85 24.87 -2.81 23.78
N LEU A 86 25.93 -2.91 23.00
CA LEU A 86 25.91 -3.48 21.67
C LEU A 86 26.92 -4.63 21.63
N GLY A 87 26.50 -5.80 21.14
CA GLY A 87 27.40 -6.91 20.85
C GLY A 87 27.67 -6.97 19.36
N ASN A 88 28.94 -7.14 18.94
CA ASN A 88 29.49 -7.12 17.57
C ASN A 88 30.02 -5.74 17.12
N ASP A 89 31.24 -5.75 16.59
CA ASP A 89 32.00 -4.56 16.16
C ASP A 89 31.59 -4.03 14.77
N ASP A 90 30.86 -4.83 13.98
CA ASP A 90 30.29 -4.36 12.70
C ASP A 90 29.19 -3.31 12.91
N PHE A 91 28.67 -3.20 14.13
CA PHE A 91 27.63 -2.24 14.48
C PHE A 91 28.14 -1.21 15.46
N LEU A 92 27.73 0.04 15.28
CA LEU A 92 28.19 1.17 16.10
C LEU A 92 27.01 1.99 16.62
N ILE A 93 27.11 2.48 17.85
CA ILE A 93 26.21 3.50 18.39
C ILE A 93 26.86 4.86 18.14
N ASN A 94 26.35 5.60 17.16
CA ASN A 94 26.83 6.93 16.82
C ASN A 94 26.11 8.02 17.63
N ASP A 95 26.21 7.90 18.96
CA ASP A 95 25.74 8.88 19.93
C ASP A 95 26.83 9.00 21.00
N LYS A 96 27.19 10.24 21.38
CA LYS A 96 28.20 10.51 22.41
C LYS A 96 27.80 9.90 23.76
N ASP A 97 26.49 9.74 23.98
CA ASP A 97 25.94 9.22 25.22
C ASP A 97 25.35 7.82 25.03
N GLN A 98 26.18 6.78 25.20
CA GLN A 98 25.68 5.40 25.37
C GLN A 98 24.92 5.21 26.70
N SER A 99 24.90 6.22 27.57
CA SER A 99 24.09 6.26 28.79
C SER A 99 23.42 7.62 28.94
N PHE A 100 22.11 7.65 29.11
CA PHE A 100 21.36 8.90 29.24
C PHE A 100 20.16 8.75 30.18
N LYS A 101 19.66 9.88 30.67
CA LYS A 101 18.43 9.93 31.49
C LYS A 101 17.27 10.46 30.65
N LEU A 102 16.21 9.66 30.52
CA LEU A 102 15.02 10.04 29.77
C LEU A 102 13.89 10.45 30.72
N LYS A 103 13.47 11.72 30.64
CA LYS A 103 12.35 12.24 31.46
C LYS A 103 11.04 11.50 31.15
N ALA A 104 10.08 11.61 32.05
CA ALA A 104 8.74 11.09 31.86
C ALA A 104 8.11 11.61 30.56
N ASN A 105 7.46 10.73 29.80
CA ASN A 105 6.77 11.05 28.53
C ASN A 105 7.66 11.73 27.47
N LYS A 106 8.98 11.55 27.53
CA LYS A 106 9.92 12.03 26.51
C LYS A 106 10.50 10.89 25.71
N SER A 107 11.03 11.23 24.53
CA SER A 107 11.71 10.31 23.63
C SER A 107 13.15 10.78 23.35
N LYS A 108 14.04 9.84 23.02
CA LYS A 108 15.37 10.13 22.50
C LYS A 108 15.58 9.34 21.21
N LYS A 109 16.12 9.99 20.18
CA LYS A 109 16.55 9.35 18.93
C LYS A 109 18.00 8.90 19.12
N ILE A 110 18.29 7.64 18.78
CA ILE A 110 19.64 7.05 18.80
C ILE A 110 19.99 6.68 17.37
N LYS A 111 21.17 7.12 16.91
CA LYS A 111 21.72 6.76 15.60
C LYS A 111 22.56 5.50 15.74
N LEU A 112 22.24 4.50 14.94
CA LEU A 112 22.97 3.24 14.85
C LEU A 112 23.62 3.17 13.48
N GLN A 113 24.74 2.47 13.41
CA GLN A 113 25.55 2.34 12.21
C GLN A 113 25.92 0.88 11.99
N PHE A 114 26.04 0.50 10.72
CA PHE A 114 26.59 -0.78 10.28
C PHE A 114 27.76 -0.47 9.34
N LEU A 115 28.92 -1.03 9.69
CA LEU A 115 30.21 -0.91 9.01
C LEU A 115 30.78 -2.33 8.89
N PRO A 116 30.32 -3.14 7.92
CA PRO A 116 30.79 -4.51 7.79
C PRO A 116 32.28 -4.52 7.48
N ASN A 117 33.05 -5.32 8.22
CA ASN A 117 34.48 -5.54 7.96
C ASN A 117 34.75 -6.82 7.14
N LYS A 118 33.72 -7.64 6.91
CA LYS A 118 33.77 -8.92 6.18
C LYS A 118 32.53 -9.09 5.33
N ALA A 119 32.65 -9.92 4.29
CA ALA A 119 31.50 -10.29 3.47
C ALA A 119 30.57 -11.23 4.24
N GLY A 120 29.27 -11.17 3.94
CA GLY A 120 28.25 -12.06 4.51
C GLY A 120 27.34 -11.37 5.52
N ALA A 121 26.35 -12.13 6.00
CA ALA A 121 25.39 -11.65 6.98
C ALA A 121 26.06 -11.44 8.35
N SER A 122 25.76 -10.30 8.97
CA SER A 122 26.17 -9.94 10.32
C SER A 122 24.94 -9.64 11.16
N GLN A 123 24.93 -10.13 12.39
CA GLN A 123 23.88 -9.89 13.35
C GLN A 123 24.44 -9.46 14.70
N ALA A 124 23.66 -8.65 15.42
CA ALA A 124 24.00 -8.11 16.71
C ALA A 124 22.75 -7.96 17.58
N HIS A 125 22.95 -7.85 18.89
CA HIS A 125 21.90 -7.45 19.82
C HIS A 125 22.26 -6.11 20.46
N LEU A 126 21.34 -5.15 20.35
CA LEU A 126 21.36 -3.90 21.09
C LEU A 126 20.51 -4.06 22.36
N THR A 127 21.16 -4.15 23.51
CA THR A 127 20.51 -4.28 24.81
C THR A 127 20.36 -2.91 25.47
N LEU A 128 19.11 -2.54 25.77
CA LEU A 128 18.74 -1.35 26.53
C LEU A 128 18.61 -1.74 28.00
N SER A 129 19.61 -1.42 28.81
CA SER A 129 19.58 -1.55 30.26
C SER A 129 18.87 -0.35 30.87
N ILE A 130 17.64 -0.57 31.33
CA ILE A 130 16.73 0.44 31.88
C ILE A 130 16.82 0.35 33.40
N GLY A 131 17.59 1.26 33.99
CA GLY A 131 17.82 1.35 35.42
C GLY A 131 16.86 2.31 36.13
N ARG A 132 16.40 1.89 37.30
CA ARG A 132 15.78 2.77 38.31
C ARG A 132 16.30 2.40 39.70
N ALA A 133 17.09 3.30 40.29
CA ALA A 133 17.73 3.08 41.59
C ALA A 133 18.39 1.69 41.65
N ASN A 134 17.71 0.70 42.25
CA ASN A 134 18.22 -0.65 42.49
C ASN A 134 17.52 -1.75 41.65
N LYS A 135 16.77 -1.38 40.61
CA LYS A 135 16.14 -2.34 39.68
C LYS A 135 16.51 -2.01 38.25
N THR A 136 17.09 -3.01 37.58
CA THR A 136 17.45 -2.93 36.17
C THR A 136 16.56 -3.89 35.39
N LYS A 137 16.08 -3.43 34.24
CA LYS A 137 15.39 -4.27 33.27
C LYS A 137 16.04 -4.12 31.92
N THR A 138 16.16 -5.21 31.17
CA THR A 138 16.69 -5.19 29.81
C THR A 138 15.54 -5.22 28.78
N LEU A 139 15.78 -4.60 27.64
CA LEU A 139 15.03 -4.76 26.40
C LEU A 139 16.07 -4.99 25.30
N GLU A 140 15.84 -5.96 24.43
CA GLU A 140 16.77 -6.32 23.36
C GLU A 140 16.17 -6.03 21.99
N LEU A 141 17.05 -5.64 21.07
CA LEU A 141 16.76 -5.36 19.67
C LEU A 141 17.77 -6.12 18.83
N THR A 142 17.34 -6.82 17.80
CA THR A 142 18.22 -7.44 16.82
C THR A 142 18.65 -6.40 15.79
N LEU A 143 19.93 -6.34 15.47
CA LEU A 143 20.46 -5.63 14.31
C LEU A 143 20.91 -6.66 13.29
N ALA A 144 20.66 -6.40 12.02
CA ALA A 144 21.07 -7.24 10.91
C ALA A 144 21.64 -6.38 9.77
N GLY A 145 22.54 -6.94 8.99
CA GLY A 145 23.05 -6.34 7.76
C GLY A 145 23.93 -7.35 7.02
N VAL A 146 24.20 -7.12 5.74
CA VAL A 146 25.06 -7.98 4.93
C VAL A 146 26.23 -7.15 4.42
N GLY A 147 27.46 -7.57 4.72
CA GLY A 147 28.65 -7.03 4.09
C GLY A 147 28.79 -7.57 2.67
N ASN A 148 28.88 -6.73 1.65
CA ASN A 148 29.27 -7.16 0.30
C ASN A 148 30.69 -6.70 -0.03
N SER A 149 31.55 -7.64 -0.43
CA SER A 149 32.92 -7.34 -0.83
C SER A 149 32.91 -6.53 -2.11
N SER A 150 33.38 -5.30 -2.03
CA SER A 150 33.74 -4.49 -3.20
C SER A 150 35.17 -4.79 -3.59
N ASN A 151 35.40 -5.95 -4.16
CA ASN A 151 36.68 -6.27 -4.77
C ASN A 151 36.44 -7.11 -6.01
N CYS A 152 36.08 -6.41 -7.08
CA CYS A 152 36.59 -6.73 -8.41
C CYS A 152 37.23 -5.46 -8.96
N GLU A 153 38.40 -5.10 -8.43
CA GLU A 153 39.34 -4.25 -9.15
C GLU A 153 40.46 -5.17 -9.68
N SER A 154 40.54 -5.22 -11.00
CA SER A 154 41.52 -5.93 -11.85
C SER A 154 41.35 -7.46 -12.00
N ASN A 155 40.78 -7.85 -13.14
CA ASN A 155 40.86 -9.16 -13.83
C ASN A 155 39.74 -10.21 -13.70
N CYS A 156 38.51 -9.85 -13.34
CA CYS A 156 37.35 -10.64 -13.79
C CYS A 156 36.57 -9.83 -14.82
N ASN A 157 36.88 -9.99 -16.10
CA ASN A 157 36.06 -9.47 -17.22
C ASN A 157 34.77 -10.30 -17.41
N ASP A 158 34.15 -10.69 -16.29
CA ASP A 158 32.81 -11.27 -16.23
C ASP A 158 31.99 -10.37 -15.29
N GLU A 159 32.07 -9.06 -15.52
CA GLU A 159 30.97 -8.16 -15.17
C GLU A 159 29.76 -8.67 -15.96
N THR A 160 29.05 -9.63 -15.39
CA THR A 160 27.67 -9.89 -15.75
C THR A 160 26.97 -8.56 -15.61
N GLU A 161 26.70 -7.96 -16.76
CA GLU A 161 26.00 -6.72 -17.05
C GLU A 161 24.90 -6.49 -16.00
N GLN A 162 25.29 -5.89 -14.88
CA GLN A 162 24.42 -5.76 -13.73
C GLN A 162 23.42 -4.66 -14.12
N ASP A 163 22.20 -5.09 -14.48
CA ASP A 163 21.10 -4.32 -15.05
C ASP A 163 21.21 -2.82 -14.76
N GLN A 164 21.84 -2.08 -15.67
CA GLN A 164 21.95 -0.65 -15.53
C GLN A 164 20.57 -0.05 -15.83
N ILE A 165 19.89 0.43 -14.79
CA ILE A 165 18.67 1.22 -14.96
C ILE A 165 18.99 2.39 -15.90
N VAL A 166 18.29 2.42 -17.04
CA VAL A 166 18.59 3.39 -18.10
C VAL A 166 18.30 4.81 -17.61
N LEU A 167 19.27 5.70 -17.78
CA LEU A 167 19.15 7.09 -17.41
C LEU A 167 18.43 7.90 -18.50
N LEU A 168 17.44 8.69 -18.10
CA LEU A 168 16.77 9.64 -18.99
C LEU A 168 17.47 11.01 -18.96
N ILE A 169 17.74 11.55 -20.14
CA ILE A 169 18.31 12.89 -20.33
C ILE A 169 17.19 13.83 -20.77
N PRO A 170 16.97 14.97 -20.08
CA PRO A 170 15.94 15.93 -20.47
C PRO A 170 16.25 16.61 -21.80
N GLY A 171 15.19 16.84 -22.59
CA GLY A 171 15.25 17.61 -23.83
C GLY A 171 14.90 19.08 -23.62
N ASN A 172 14.27 19.69 -24.63
CA ASN A 172 13.90 21.10 -24.66
C ASN A 172 12.40 21.36 -24.40
N GLY A 173 11.66 20.36 -23.94
CA GLY A 173 10.22 20.40 -23.70
C GLY A 173 9.35 20.08 -24.93
N ASN A 174 9.93 19.93 -26.13
CA ASN A 174 9.18 19.62 -27.34
C ASN A 174 9.26 18.14 -27.70
N PHE A 175 8.14 17.43 -27.57
CA PHE A 175 8.04 16.07 -28.06
C PHE A 175 7.68 16.05 -29.55
N SER A 176 8.52 15.41 -30.36
CA SER A 176 8.13 15.02 -31.72
C SER A 176 6.92 14.08 -31.66
N SER A 177 5.94 14.25 -32.55
CA SER A 177 4.87 13.26 -32.70
C SER A 177 5.47 11.90 -33.04
N ARG A 178 4.96 10.84 -32.41
CA ARG A 178 5.28 9.46 -32.78
C ARG A 178 4.12 8.87 -33.56
N ASN A 179 4.44 8.18 -34.65
CA ASN A 179 3.48 7.34 -35.33
C ASN A 179 3.38 6.01 -34.57
N LEU A 180 2.24 5.80 -33.90
CA LEU A 180 1.95 4.58 -33.14
C LEU A 180 1.11 3.63 -33.99
N SER A 181 1.71 3.11 -35.07
CA SER A 181 1.07 2.11 -35.91
C SER A 181 0.98 0.76 -35.19
N ASN A 182 -0.07 -0.01 -35.50
CA ASN A 182 -0.21 -1.37 -34.98
C ASN A 182 0.93 -2.28 -35.44
N ILE A 183 1.31 -3.20 -34.57
CA ILE A 183 2.36 -4.20 -34.79
C ILE A 183 1.68 -5.55 -35.02
N GLY A 184 2.09 -6.30 -36.06
CA GLY A 184 1.61 -7.66 -36.27
C GLY A 184 0.11 -7.81 -36.55
N GLY A 185 -0.59 -6.76 -37.01
CA GLY A 185 -1.98 -6.80 -37.48
C GLY A 185 -3.07 -6.84 -36.39
N SER A 186 -2.71 -7.20 -35.14
CA SER A 186 -3.64 -7.16 -34.00
C SER A 186 -4.04 -5.72 -33.65
N GLN A 187 -5.29 -5.54 -33.26
CA GLN A 187 -5.87 -4.25 -32.83
C GLN A 187 -5.93 -4.09 -31.30
N LEU A 188 -5.54 -5.13 -30.55
CA LEU A 188 -5.65 -5.13 -29.10
C LEU A 188 -4.68 -4.13 -28.47
N GLU A 189 -5.16 -3.38 -27.50
CA GLU A 189 -4.34 -2.41 -26.81
C GLU A 189 -3.57 -3.07 -25.66
N THR A 190 -2.38 -2.55 -25.39
CA THR A 190 -1.60 -2.98 -24.22
C THR A 190 -2.24 -2.51 -22.91
N ALA A 191 -2.21 -3.31 -21.85
CA ALA A 191 -2.49 -2.83 -20.50
C ALA A 191 -1.18 -2.24 -19.92
N ALA A 192 -1.10 -0.95 -19.61
CA ALA A 192 0.09 -0.34 -19.04
C ALA A 192 -0.23 0.84 -18.11
N ARG A 193 0.50 0.96 -16.99
CA ARG A 193 0.41 2.10 -16.07
C ARG A 193 1.75 2.41 -15.43
N PHE A 194 1.96 3.69 -15.10
CA PHE A 194 3.01 4.08 -14.17
C PHE A 194 2.66 3.65 -12.74
N ASP A 195 3.67 3.30 -11.97
CA ASP A 195 3.54 2.94 -10.56
C ASP A 195 3.74 4.16 -9.62
N LEU A 196 3.89 5.35 -10.20
CA LEU A 196 4.06 6.63 -9.51
C LEU A 196 2.80 7.49 -9.55
N SER A 197 2.59 8.29 -8.49
CA SER A 197 1.54 9.30 -8.48
C SER A 197 1.93 10.49 -9.36
N PRO A 198 0.98 11.07 -10.13
CA PRO A 198 1.20 12.34 -10.82
C PRO A 198 1.71 13.44 -9.89
N TYR A 199 2.48 14.37 -10.42
CA TYR A 199 3.07 15.52 -9.71
C TYR A 199 4.03 15.14 -8.57
N THR A 200 4.51 13.89 -8.51
CA THR A 200 5.55 13.49 -7.56
C THR A 200 6.80 14.35 -7.76
N SER A 201 7.26 14.97 -6.67
CA SER A 201 8.47 15.78 -6.66
C SER A 201 9.70 14.99 -6.21
N PHE A 202 10.84 15.18 -6.87
CA PHE A 202 12.11 14.55 -6.52
C PHE A 202 13.26 15.56 -6.44
N LYS A 203 14.21 15.32 -5.53
CA LYS A 203 15.36 16.22 -5.26
C LYS A 203 16.72 15.67 -5.68
N GLN A 204 16.81 14.36 -5.92
CA GLN A 204 18.04 13.66 -6.25
C GLN A 204 17.76 12.71 -7.40
N GLU A 205 17.91 11.41 -7.19
CA GLU A 205 17.51 10.38 -8.14
C GLU A 205 16.05 9.97 -7.89
N LEU A 206 15.41 9.51 -8.95
CA LEU A 206 14.11 8.86 -8.91
C LEU A 206 14.11 7.73 -9.93
N ASN A 207 13.85 6.50 -9.51
CA ASN A 207 13.55 5.41 -10.41
C ASN A 207 12.05 5.44 -10.73
N VAL A 208 11.74 5.63 -12.01
CA VAL A 208 10.37 5.63 -12.52
C VAL A 208 10.03 4.25 -13.03
N GLY A 209 8.98 3.67 -12.45
CA GLY A 209 8.45 2.37 -12.79
C GLY A 209 7.25 2.42 -13.73
N LEU A 210 7.18 1.44 -14.62
CA LEU A 210 6.04 1.19 -15.48
C LEU A 210 5.74 -0.30 -15.56
N VAL A 211 4.50 -0.67 -15.23
CA VAL A 211 4.00 -2.03 -15.34
C VAL A 211 3.20 -2.15 -16.62
N ALA A 212 3.48 -3.17 -17.43
CA ALA A 212 2.78 -3.41 -18.69
C ALA A 212 2.62 -4.89 -19.03
N PHE A 213 1.46 -5.23 -19.61
CA PHE A 213 1.11 -6.59 -20.02
C PHE A 213 0.30 -6.58 -21.33
N HIS A 214 0.52 -7.58 -22.16
CA HIS A 214 -0.23 -7.83 -23.39
C HIS A 214 -0.19 -9.33 -23.70
N GLN A 215 -1.22 -9.88 -24.36
CA GLN A 215 -1.35 -11.34 -24.56
C GLN A 215 -0.24 -11.92 -25.44
N SER A 216 0.34 -11.10 -26.32
CA SER A 216 1.52 -11.46 -27.13
C SER A 216 2.86 -11.19 -26.44
N GLY A 217 2.83 -10.69 -25.20
CA GLY A 217 4.00 -10.14 -24.50
C GLY A 217 4.31 -8.70 -24.91
N ILE A 218 5.21 -8.10 -24.13
CA ILE A 218 5.76 -6.77 -24.40
C ILE A 218 7.12 -6.94 -25.09
N ASN A 219 7.33 -6.24 -26.19
CA ASN A 219 8.61 -6.21 -26.89
C ASN A 219 9.59 -5.31 -26.17
N ARG A 220 9.15 -4.08 -25.83
CA ARG A 220 9.93 -3.08 -25.13
C ARG A 220 9.05 -1.93 -24.63
N VAL A 221 9.60 -1.13 -23.73
CA VAL A 221 9.08 0.17 -23.33
C VAL A 221 10.12 1.23 -23.64
N GLU A 222 9.70 2.32 -24.26
CA GLU A 222 10.58 3.46 -24.52
C GLU A 222 10.15 4.65 -23.66
N PHE A 223 11.09 5.27 -22.95
CA PHE A 223 10.87 6.43 -22.09
C PHE A 223 11.52 7.69 -22.67
N SER A 224 10.91 8.85 -22.45
CA SER A 224 11.51 10.16 -22.77
C SER A 224 10.99 11.22 -21.78
N VAL A 225 11.86 12.15 -21.40
CA VAL A 225 11.53 13.24 -20.47
C VAL A 225 11.81 14.60 -21.14
N ASP A 226 10.83 15.50 -21.09
CA ASP A 226 10.85 16.83 -21.71
C ASP A 226 11.36 16.84 -23.16
N GLY A 227 10.91 15.88 -24.00
CA GLY A 227 11.33 15.78 -25.40
C GLY A 227 12.78 15.33 -25.60
N GLY A 228 13.42 14.80 -24.56
CA GLY A 228 14.77 14.24 -24.64
C GLY A 228 14.83 12.94 -25.46
N PRO A 229 16.04 12.39 -25.68
CA PRO A 229 16.21 11.13 -26.39
C PRO A 229 15.36 10.01 -25.79
N TRP A 230 14.73 9.21 -26.66
CA TRP A 230 13.99 8.03 -26.21
C TRP A 230 14.96 6.93 -25.81
N GLN A 231 14.72 6.35 -24.65
CA GLN A 231 15.52 5.30 -24.05
C GLN A 231 14.71 4.02 -23.96
N GLU A 232 15.27 2.94 -24.48
CA GLU A 232 14.62 1.64 -24.55
C GLU A 232 14.90 0.81 -23.29
N VAL A 233 13.87 0.13 -22.80
CA VAL A 233 13.92 -0.86 -21.73
C VAL A 233 13.18 -2.11 -22.22
N THR A 234 13.89 -3.20 -22.46
CA THR A 234 13.33 -4.43 -23.04
C THR A 234 12.79 -5.39 -21.99
N GLU A 235 13.23 -5.27 -20.74
CA GLU A 235 12.88 -6.20 -19.67
C GLU A 235 12.42 -5.47 -18.41
N MET A 236 11.53 -6.11 -17.66
CA MET A 236 11.16 -5.65 -16.32
C MET A 236 12.26 -6.06 -15.34
N GLN A 237 12.64 -5.14 -14.46
CA GLN A 237 13.63 -5.36 -13.40
C GLN A 237 13.06 -4.91 -12.05
N LEU A 238 13.65 -5.39 -10.96
CA LEU A 238 13.23 -4.99 -9.62
C LEU A 238 13.48 -3.50 -9.39
N ASN A 239 12.45 -2.69 -9.11
CA ASN A 239 12.63 -1.28 -8.79
C ASN A 239 12.88 -1.10 -7.27
N PRO A 240 14.09 -0.69 -6.85
CA PRO A 240 14.42 -0.55 -5.44
C PRO A 240 13.62 0.55 -4.72
N ASP A 241 13.09 1.54 -5.45
CA ASP A 241 12.30 2.64 -4.86
C ASP A 241 10.88 2.20 -4.46
N THR A 242 10.44 1.03 -4.95
CA THR A 242 9.15 0.42 -4.61
C THR A 242 9.23 -0.55 -3.44
N CYS A 243 10.43 -0.85 -2.94
CA CYS A 243 10.59 -1.71 -1.77
C CYS A 243 9.98 -1.04 -0.54
N SER A 244 8.90 -1.60 0.02
CA SER A 244 8.32 -1.05 1.24
C SER A 244 9.24 -1.29 2.44
N ALA A 245 9.65 -0.23 3.13
CA ALA A 245 10.39 -0.32 4.39
C ALA A 245 9.47 -0.65 5.60
N GLN A 246 8.16 -0.77 5.39
CA GLN A 246 7.20 -1.02 6.47
C GLN A 246 7.10 -2.50 6.79
N GLU A 247 6.52 -2.82 7.95
CA GLU A 247 6.18 -4.15 8.46
C GLU A 247 5.11 -4.88 7.60
N MET A 248 5.22 -4.77 6.28
CA MET A 248 4.70 -5.79 5.38
C MET A 248 5.28 -7.12 5.87
N THR A 249 4.46 -8.16 5.85
CA THR A 249 4.82 -9.55 6.16
C THR A 249 6.08 -9.98 5.38
N PRO A 250 6.65 -11.19 5.57
CA PRO A 250 7.80 -11.68 4.79
C PRO A 250 7.69 -11.52 3.26
N LEU A 251 6.49 -11.24 2.75
CA LEU A 251 6.12 -10.89 1.39
C LEU A 251 6.36 -9.41 1.00
N ALA A 252 7.22 -8.67 1.72
CA ALA A 252 7.58 -7.30 1.37
C ALA A 252 8.48 -7.28 0.12
N GLN A 253 7.87 -7.57 -1.03
CA GLN A 253 8.57 -7.60 -2.31
C GLN A 253 8.58 -6.19 -2.91
N CYS A 254 9.65 -5.85 -3.61
CA CYS A 254 9.64 -4.70 -4.52
C CYS A 254 8.96 -5.13 -5.82
N ILE A 255 8.53 -4.18 -6.62
CA ILE A 255 7.81 -4.43 -7.86
C ILE A 255 8.84 -4.65 -8.98
N THR A 256 8.63 -5.68 -9.78
CA THR A 256 9.39 -5.89 -11.02
C THR A 256 8.69 -5.16 -12.16
N GLU A 257 9.38 -4.22 -12.80
CA GLU A 257 8.80 -3.28 -13.76
C GLU A 257 9.82 -2.70 -14.74
N TYR A 258 9.33 -2.13 -15.85
CA TYR A 258 10.18 -1.38 -16.77
C TYR A 258 10.62 -0.11 -16.06
N THR A 259 11.91 -0.03 -15.74
CA THR A 259 12.44 1.02 -14.86
C THR A 259 13.42 1.91 -15.62
N ALA A 260 13.23 3.22 -15.49
CA ALA A 260 14.16 4.24 -15.96
C ALA A 260 14.50 5.22 -14.84
N LYS A 261 15.67 5.86 -14.91
CA LYS A 261 16.17 6.75 -13.86
C LYS A 261 16.15 8.21 -14.29
N LEU A 262 15.71 9.07 -13.37
CA LEU A 262 15.81 10.52 -13.46
C LEU A 262 16.81 11.05 -12.42
N ARG A 263 17.47 12.17 -12.74
CA ARG A 263 18.39 12.88 -11.84
C ARG A 263 18.07 14.36 -11.84
N ALA A 264 17.75 14.91 -10.66
CA ALA A 264 17.33 16.31 -10.55
C ALA A 264 18.40 17.31 -11.03
N GLN A 265 19.68 16.94 -10.89
CA GLN A 265 20.79 17.78 -11.34
C GLN A 265 20.88 17.93 -12.87
N ASP A 266 20.31 16.99 -13.63
CA ASP A 266 20.36 16.96 -15.10
C ASP A 266 19.37 17.97 -15.73
N PHE A 267 18.46 18.54 -14.92
CA PHE A 267 17.52 19.58 -15.34
C PHE A 267 18.08 20.98 -15.13
N ALA A 268 17.69 21.94 -15.97
CA ALA A 268 18.18 23.32 -15.89
C ALA A 268 17.62 24.09 -14.69
N THR A 269 16.37 23.86 -14.30
CA THR A 269 15.67 24.56 -13.21
C THR A 269 14.73 23.61 -12.47
N SER A 270 14.34 23.93 -11.24
CA SER A 270 13.16 23.28 -10.65
C SER A 270 11.89 23.60 -11.44
N GLY A 271 10.92 22.69 -11.42
CA GLY A 271 9.63 22.89 -12.07
C GLY A 271 8.95 21.61 -12.47
N ARG A 272 7.81 21.76 -13.15
CA ARG A 272 7.08 20.65 -13.75
C ARG A 272 7.85 20.13 -14.96
N ILE A 273 7.91 18.81 -15.07
CA ILE A 273 8.45 18.09 -16.22
C ILE A 273 7.40 17.12 -16.74
N GLU A 274 7.51 16.73 -18.00
CA GLU A 274 6.67 15.72 -18.62
C GLU A 274 7.48 14.47 -18.92
N LEU A 275 7.07 13.34 -18.33
CA LEU A 275 7.57 12.03 -18.68
C LEU A 275 6.59 11.34 -19.63
N ARG A 276 7.11 10.78 -20.72
CA ARG A 276 6.36 9.91 -21.63
C ARG A 276 6.93 8.51 -21.65
N ALA A 277 6.05 7.55 -21.82
CA ALA A 277 6.42 6.19 -22.15
C ALA A 277 5.59 5.69 -23.33
N VAL A 278 6.21 4.93 -24.23
CA VAL A 278 5.52 4.18 -25.29
C VAL A 278 5.81 2.70 -25.11
N ILE A 279 4.73 1.93 -24.98
CA ILE A 279 4.78 0.50 -24.74
C ILE A 279 4.48 -0.21 -26.06
N TYR A 280 5.41 -1.04 -26.51
CA TYR A 280 5.31 -1.78 -27.76
C TYR A 280 5.03 -3.26 -27.44
N PRO A 281 3.83 -3.79 -27.71
CA PRO A 281 3.59 -5.22 -27.62
C PRO A 281 4.29 -5.95 -28.79
N ASN A 282 4.52 -7.26 -28.66
CA ASN A 282 5.07 -8.07 -29.78
C ASN A 282 4.13 -8.11 -30.99
N ALA A 283 2.81 -8.03 -30.74
CA ALA A 283 1.76 -7.81 -31.74
C ALA A 283 0.57 -7.15 -31.05
N GLY A 284 0.01 -6.08 -31.61
CA GLY A 284 -1.05 -5.27 -31.02
C GLY A 284 -0.86 -3.79 -31.30
N LYS A 285 -1.67 -2.96 -30.64
CA LYS A 285 -1.60 -1.51 -30.70
C LYS A 285 -0.69 -0.99 -29.56
N PRO A 286 0.40 -0.25 -29.88
CA PRO A 286 1.21 0.42 -28.87
C PRO A 286 0.38 1.37 -28.00
N ARG A 287 0.72 1.47 -26.72
CA ARG A 287 0.11 2.46 -25.80
C ARG A 287 1.12 3.54 -25.48
N GLN A 288 0.70 4.80 -25.49
CA GLN A 288 1.48 5.91 -24.97
C GLN A 288 0.87 6.40 -23.64
N LEU A 289 1.73 6.61 -22.65
CA LEU A 289 1.37 7.19 -21.36
C LEU A 289 2.13 8.50 -21.15
N ILE A 290 1.53 9.39 -20.35
CA ILE A 290 2.10 10.67 -19.95
C ILE A 290 1.97 10.77 -18.43
N LEU A 291 3.05 11.18 -17.76
CA LEU A 291 3.08 11.40 -16.32
C LEU A 291 3.73 12.75 -16.04
N PRO A 292 2.98 13.74 -15.51
CA PRO A 292 3.60 14.96 -15.00
C PRO A 292 4.36 14.65 -13.71
N LEU A 293 5.58 15.16 -13.59
CA LEU A 293 6.41 15.07 -12.39
C LEU A 293 6.95 16.47 -12.03
N ASN A 294 7.56 16.61 -10.87
CA ASN A 294 8.21 17.85 -10.46
C ASN A 294 9.69 17.61 -10.10
N VAL A 295 10.59 18.35 -10.72
CA VAL A 295 11.99 18.39 -10.31
C VAL A 295 12.20 19.51 -9.29
N ASN A 296 12.90 19.20 -8.19
CA ASN A 296 13.27 20.17 -7.17
C ASN A 296 14.79 20.15 -6.92
N ARG A 297 15.50 21.08 -7.55
CA ARG A 297 16.96 21.27 -7.45
C ARG A 297 17.41 22.00 -6.19
N GLY A 298 16.48 22.41 -5.32
CA GLY A 298 16.77 23.22 -4.14
C GLY A 298 16.98 24.71 -4.42
N ASP A 299 16.74 25.16 -5.65
CA ASP A 299 16.74 26.59 -6.07
C ASP A 299 15.42 27.31 -5.74
N GLN A 300 14.42 26.61 -5.22
CA GLN A 300 13.15 27.20 -4.80
C GLN A 300 12.91 27.03 -3.30
N THR A 301 12.45 28.11 -2.65
CA THR A 301 12.11 28.11 -1.23
C THR A 301 10.82 27.33 -0.98
N GLU A 302 10.85 26.40 -0.02
CA GLU A 302 9.65 25.74 0.50
C GLU A 302 9.03 26.63 1.60
N LEU A 303 7.74 26.94 1.47
CA LEU A 303 6.98 27.57 2.56
C LEU A 303 6.56 26.51 3.56
N ILE A 304 6.98 26.68 4.81
CA ILE A 304 6.73 25.71 5.88
C ILE A 304 5.88 26.38 6.95
N LYS A 305 4.81 25.70 7.38
CA LYS A 305 4.05 26.05 8.58
C LYS A 305 3.97 24.89 9.55
N TYR A 306 3.92 25.20 10.85
CA TYR A 306 3.65 24.22 11.90
C TYR A 306 2.24 24.40 12.45
N VAL A 307 1.56 23.29 12.73
CA VAL A 307 0.21 23.26 13.33
C VAL A 307 0.22 22.38 14.58
N SER A 308 -0.47 22.84 15.61
CA SER A 308 -0.61 22.17 16.90
C SER A 308 -2.04 22.35 17.41
N PRO A 309 -2.68 21.34 18.02
CA PRO A 309 -4.00 21.53 18.64
C PRO A 309 -3.99 22.49 19.84
N TYR A 310 -2.79 22.90 20.28
CA TYR A 310 -2.58 23.89 21.33
C TYR A 310 -1.91 25.17 20.79
N GLY A 311 -1.89 25.33 19.47
CA GLY A 311 -1.33 26.49 18.80
C GLY A 311 -2.23 27.73 18.93
N SER A 312 -1.91 28.77 18.17
CA SER A 312 -2.75 29.97 18.11
C SER A 312 -2.78 30.52 16.68
N ASN A 313 -3.98 30.85 16.19
CA ASN A 313 -4.19 31.40 14.85
C ASN A 313 -3.91 32.92 14.79
N THR A 314 -2.65 33.31 15.01
CA THR A 314 -2.21 34.70 14.88
C THR A 314 -1.52 34.95 13.53
N SER A 315 -1.35 36.22 13.17
CA SER A 315 -0.64 36.61 11.93
C SER A 315 0.84 36.19 11.88
N THR A 316 1.41 35.73 12.99
CA THR A 316 2.81 35.28 13.10
C THR A 316 2.93 33.78 13.37
N CYS A 317 1.82 33.03 13.34
CA CYS A 317 1.86 31.62 13.66
C CYS A 317 2.54 30.77 12.58
N GLY A 318 2.99 29.58 13.00
CA GLY A 318 3.49 28.52 12.14
C GLY A 318 4.93 28.71 11.68
N THR A 319 5.65 29.75 12.09
CA THR A 319 7.06 29.93 11.71
C THR A 319 7.95 28.83 12.28
N ASP A 320 7.58 28.27 13.43
CA ASP A 320 8.25 27.16 14.08
C ASP A 320 7.27 26.36 14.96
N ALA A 321 7.76 25.29 15.59
CA ALA A 321 6.96 24.43 16.44
C ALA A 321 6.46 25.10 17.74
N VAL A 322 7.12 26.17 18.21
CA VAL A 322 6.72 26.91 19.42
C VAL A 322 5.61 27.90 19.10
N SER A 323 5.68 28.55 17.94
CA SER A 323 4.68 29.49 17.44
C SER A 323 3.61 28.84 16.54
N ALA A 324 3.38 27.52 16.64
CA ALA A 324 2.51 26.79 15.72
C ALA A 324 1.09 27.39 15.62
N CYS A 325 0.53 27.34 14.42
CA CYS A 325 -0.88 27.67 14.19
C CYS A 325 -1.79 26.64 14.89
N GLU A 326 -3.01 27.03 15.22
CA GLU A 326 -3.97 26.14 15.88
C GLU A 326 -4.62 25.18 14.87
N THR A 327 -4.92 25.65 13.65
CA THR A 327 -5.64 24.86 12.64
C THR A 327 -4.89 24.73 11.32
N ILE A 328 -5.18 23.64 10.59
CA ILE A 328 -4.62 23.38 9.26
C ILE A 328 -5.12 24.43 8.25
N SER A 329 -6.43 24.72 8.24
CA SER A 329 -7.02 25.73 7.36
C SER A 329 -6.39 27.11 7.52
N TYR A 330 -6.08 27.53 8.75
CA TYR A 330 -5.40 28.80 8.97
C TYR A 330 -3.97 28.79 8.41
N ALA A 331 -3.22 27.71 8.62
CA ALA A 331 -1.88 27.56 8.03
C ALA A 331 -1.92 27.59 6.49
N VAL A 332 -2.92 26.96 5.86
CA VAL A 332 -3.15 27.04 4.41
C VAL A 332 -3.39 28.47 3.95
N ASN A 333 -4.30 29.20 4.61
CA ASN A 333 -4.59 30.60 4.27
C ASN A 333 -3.36 31.50 4.42
N ARG A 334 -2.51 31.24 5.42
CA ARG A 334 -1.25 31.96 5.62
C ARG A 334 -0.27 31.73 4.47
N ILE A 335 -0.06 30.49 4.06
CA ILE A 335 0.80 30.16 2.92
C ILE A 335 0.26 30.82 1.66
N SER A 336 -1.05 30.69 1.41
CA SER A 336 -1.72 31.29 0.26
C SER A 336 -1.51 32.82 0.21
N ALA A 337 -1.71 33.51 1.33
CA ALA A 337 -1.46 34.96 1.41
C ALA A 337 0.02 35.35 1.22
N GLU A 338 0.96 34.51 1.69
CA GLU A 338 2.41 34.70 1.54
C GLU A 338 2.91 34.41 0.11
N ASN A 339 2.11 33.74 -0.72
CA ASN A 339 2.51 33.24 -2.03
C ASN A 339 1.46 33.51 -3.13
N SER A 340 0.88 34.71 -3.11
CA SER A 340 -0.01 35.21 -4.18
C SER A 340 -1.20 34.30 -4.51
N GLY A 341 -1.73 33.59 -3.51
CA GLY A 341 -2.87 32.69 -3.65
C GLY A 341 -2.52 31.21 -3.90
N LEU A 342 -1.24 30.90 -4.15
CA LEU A 342 -0.78 29.54 -4.46
C LEU A 342 -0.19 28.85 -3.23
N VAL A 343 -0.39 27.54 -3.12
CA VAL A 343 0.21 26.72 -2.04
C VAL A 343 1.09 25.57 -2.56
N ASP A 344 1.53 25.67 -3.82
CA ASP A 344 2.48 24.74 -4.44
C ASP A 344 3.74 24.56 -3.60
N ARG A 345 4.18 23.30 -3.45
CA ARG A 345 5.43 22.92 -2.75
C ARG A 345 5.46 23.28 -1.27
N ALA A 346 4.39 23.83 -0.74
CA ALA A 346 4.32 24.19 0.67
C ALA A 346 4.13 22.95 1.55
N LYS A 347 4.60 23.06 2.79
CA LYS A 347 4.51 22.00 3.80
C LYS A 347 3.84 22.51 5.06
N ILE A 348 2.89 21.73 5.56
CA ILE A 348 2.29 21.91 6.87
C ILE A 348 2.72 20.74 7.75
N TYR A 349 3.54 21.02 8.74
CA TYR A 349 3.98 20.06 9.74
C TYR A 349 3.01 20.02 10.92
N LEU A 350 2.40 18.86 11.13
CA LEU A 350 1.53 18.60 12.26
C LEU A 350 2.35 18.12 13.47
N LEU A 351 2.28 18.87 14.58
CA LEU A 351 2.82 18.43 15.87
C LEU A 351 1.96 17.28 16.45
N GLU A 352 2.48 16.55 17.45
CA GLU A 352 1.71 15.48 18.10
C GLU A 352 0.36 16.00 18.60
N GLY A 353 -0.72 15.27 18.31
CA GLY A 353 -2.08 15.63 18.72
C GLY A 353 -3.14 15.24 17.70
N ASP A 354 -4.37 15.65 18.00
CA ASP A 354 -5.55 15.41 17.20
C ASP A 354 -5.92 16.70 16.46
N HIS A 355 -5.85 16.67 15.13
CA HIS A 355 -6.02 17.82 14.25
C HIS A 355 -7.33 17.67 13.47
N SER A 356 -8.10 18.75 13.38
CA SER A 356 -9.21 18.82 12.42
C SER A 356 -8.69 19.35 11.09
N LEU A 357 -9.10 18.73 9.98
CA LEU A 357 -8.76 19.29 8.67
C LEU A 357 -9.53 20.59 8.45
N SER A 358 -10.81 20.63 8.80
CA SER A 358 -11.76 21.68 8.44
C SER A 358 -11.78 21.94 6.92
N GLU A 359 -12.59 22.88 6.46
CA GLU A 359 -12.63 23.21 5.03
C GLU A 359 -11.29 23.82 4.58
N LEU A 360 -10.66 23.21 3.56
CA LEU A 360 -9.44 23.71 2.95
C LEU A 360 -9.75 24.37 1.61
N ASN A 361 -9.37 25.64 1.46
CA ASN A 361 -9.55 26.40 0.23
C ASN A 361 -8.23 27.06 -0.16
N ALA A 362 -7.59 26.58 -1.22
CA ALA A 362 -6.39 27.19 -1.80
C ALA A 362 -6.14 26.66 -3.22
N ASN A 363 -5.31 27.38 -3.97
CA ASN A 363 -4.96 26.96 -5.32
C ASN A 363 -3.61 26.24 -5.33
N THR A 364 -3.57 25.15 -6.07
CA THR A 364 -2.34 24.48 -6.49
C THR A 364 -2.34 24.36 -8.00
N GLU A 365 -1.18 24.54 -8.63
CA GLU A 365 -1.02 24.49 -10.07
C GLU A 365 -0.14 23.32 -10.48
N ASN A 366 1.08 23.25 -9.98
CA ASN A 366 2.11 22.32 -10.47
C ASN A 366 2.53 21.29 -9.45
N ASP A 367 2.44 21.57 -8.14
CA ASP A 367 2.89 20.65 -7.10
C ASP A 367 1.86 20.54 -5.96
N TYR A 368 2.07 19.57 -5.09
CA TYR A 368 1.25 19.32 -3.92
C TYR A 368 1.46 20.39 -2.84
N LEU A 369 0.36 20.80 -2.20
CA LEU A 369 0.41 21.13 -0.79
C LEU A 369 0.60 19.83 -0.01
N THR A 370 1.65 19.75 0.82
CA THR A 370 1.89 18.56 1.65
C THR A 370 1.55 18.83 3.12
N ILE A 371 0.62 18.05 3.67
CA ILE A 371 0.31 18.02 5.11
C ILE A 371 0.91 16.74 5.68
N GLU A 372 1.89 16.87 6.58
CA GLU A 372 2.60 15.72 7.13
C GLU A 372 2.91 15.85 8.61
N ALA A 373 3.13 14.73 9.31
CA ALA A 373 3.61 14.80 10.68
C ALA A 373 4.98 15.49 10.73
N ALA A 374 5.18 16.37 11.71
CA ALA A 374 6.45 17.04 11.91
C ALA A 374 7.59 16.01 12.08
N PRO A 375 8.84 16.32 11.68
CA PRO A 375 9.96 15.37 11.79
C PRO A 375 10.18 14.78 13.20
N SER A 376 9.78 15.51 14.24
CA SER A 376 9.83 15.08 15.64
C SER A 376 8.66 14.21 16.07
N SER A 377 7.52 14.30 15.38
CA SER A 377 6.28 13.59 15.73
C SER A 377 6.31 12.13 15.26
N LEU A 378 5.37 11.32 15.74
CA LEU A 378 5.12 9.96 15.24
C LEU A 378 3.80 9.93 14.49
N ARG A 379 3.70 9.07 13.45
CA ARG A 379 2.47 8.83 12.70
C ARG A 379 1.29 8.49 13.60
N GLU A 380 1.51 7.61 14.58
CA GLU A 380 0.46 7.17 15.51
C GLU A 380 -0.01 8.26 16.50
N ASP A 381 0.83 9.27 16.74
CA ASP A 381 0.58 10.36 17.67
C ASP A 381 0.12 11.64 16.95
N THR A 382 0.01 11.61 15.62
CA THR A 382 -0.37 12.74 14.78
C THR A 382 -1.60 12.34 13.97
N LYS A 383 -2.78 12.72 14.46
CA LYS A 383 -4.05 12.19 13.95
C LYS A 383 -4.85 13.28 13.28
N ILE A 384 -5.49 12.94 12.17
CA ILE A 384 -6.44 13.83 11.50
C ILE A 384 -7.86 13.27 11.71
N PHE A 385 -8.78 14.13 12.18
CA PHE A 385 -10.19 13.85 12.43
C PHE A 385 -11.09 14.80 11.64
N GLY A 386 -12.32 14.35 11.36
CA GLY A 386 -13.36 15.11 10.66
C GLY A 386 -14.51 14.20 10.24
N SER A 387 -15.72 14.75 10.14
CA SER A 387 -16.90 13.97 9.72
C SER A 387 -17.31 14.20 8.26
N THR A 388 -16.89 15.33 7.67
CA THR A 388 -17.14 15.74 6.27
C THR A 388 -16.22 16.93 5.95
N ASP A 389 -14.91 16.69 5.90
CA ASP A 389 -13.99 17.77 5.56
C ASP A 389 -13.87 17.86 4.04
N LYS A 390 -14.14 19.06 3.52
CA LYS A 390 -14.00 19.40 2.11
C LYS A 390 -12.60 19.96 1.88
N ALA A 391 -11.93 19.49 0.84
CA ALA A 391 -10.71 20.11 0.35
C ALA A 391 -10.91 20.56 -1.10
N ASN A 392 -10.96 21.87 -1.29
CA ASN A 392 -10.97 22.55 -2.60
C ASN A 392 -9.53 22.97 -2.92
N ILE A 393 -8.65 21.97 -3.01
CA ILE A 393 -7.24 22.09 -3.39
C ILE A 393 -6.97 21.01 -4.44
N SER A 394 -6.50 21.40 -5.63
CA SER A 394 -6.36 20.46 -6.75
C SER A 394 -5.30 19.39 -6.49
N LYS A 395 -4.19 19.72 -5.82
CA LYS A 395 -3.06 18.83 -5.57
C LYS A 395 -2.77 18.81 -4.07
N LEU A 396 -3.26 17.78 -3.39
CA LEU A 396 -3.11 17.63 -1.95
C LEU A 396 -2.42 16.32 -1.60
N ARG A 397 -1.42 16.38 -0.72
CA ARG A 397 -0.70 15.21 -0.23
C ARG A 397 -0.81 15.13 1.28
N PHE A 398 -1.22 13.98 1.80
CA PHE A 398 -1.09 13.63 3.21
C PHE A 398 0.04 12.63 3.40
N LYS A 399 0.91 12.88 4.38
CA LYS A 399 2.06 12.00 4.60
C LYS A 399 2.38 11.72 6.06
N ASN A 400 2.69 10.45 6.38
CA ASN A 400 3.15 10.04 7.70
C ASN A 400 2.20 10.46 8.84
N VAL A 401 0.88 10.37 8.63
CA VAL A 401 -0.18 10.68 9.60
C VAL A 401 -1.11 9.50 9.83
N THR A 402 -1.87 9.51 10.93
CA THR A 402 -2.97 8.58 11.15
C THR A 402 -4.30 9.25 10.82
N TRP A 403 -5.07 8.64 9.93
CA TRP A 403 -6.37 9.15 9.50
C TRP A 403 -7.50 8.46 10.26
N ARG A 404 -8.33 9.25 10.93
CA ARG A 404 -9.49 8.79 11.73
C ARG A 404 -10.83 9.36 11.25
N ALA A 405 -10.83 10.23 10.24
CA ALA A 405 -12.04 10.85 9.74
C ALA A 405 -12.95 9.84 9.02
N THR A 406 -14.27 10.02 9.10
CA THR A 406 -15.27 9.08 8.57
C THR A 406 -15.47 9.19 7.06
N SER A 407 -15.19 10.34 6.47
CA SER A 407 -15.23 10.55 5.03
C SER A 407 -14.31 11.72 4.65
N PHE A 408 -13.88 11.76 3.40
CA PHE A 408 -13.23 12.91 2.81
C PHE A 408 -13.71 13.01 1.37
N SER A 409 -14.08 14.21 0.98
CA SER A 409 -14.64 14.50 -0.33
C SER A 409 -13.97 15.74 -0.91
N THR A 410 -13.63 15.68 -2.18
CA THR A 410 -13.26 16.85 -3.00
C THR A 410 -14.51 17.32 -3.73
N GLU A 411 -14.78 18.62 -3.80
CA GLU A 411 -15.93 19.13 -4.56
C GLU A 411 -15.82 18.88 -6.08
N ASP A 412 -16.96 19.04 -6.76
CA ASP A 412 -17.30 18.80 -8.18
C ASP A 412 -16.38 19.43 -9.26
N LYS A 413 -15.17 19.88 -8.95
CA LYS A 413 -14.22 20.38 -9.96
C LYS A 413 -13.42 19.23 -10.57
N TYR A 414 -14.09 18.27 -11.18
CA TYR A 414 -13.59 16.97 -11.66
C TYR A 414 -12.38 16.98 -12.64
N GLN A 415 -11.68 18.09 -12.87
CA GLN A 415 -10.53 18.12 -13.80
C GLN A 415 -9.24 18.51 -13.06
N GLY A 416 -8.26 17.60 -13.08
CA GLY A 416 -6.90 17.85 -12.60
C GLY A 416 -6.68 17.70 -11.08
N TYR A 417 -7.60 17.05 -10.35
CA TYR A 417 -7.39 16.72 -8.95
C TYR A 417 -6.40 15.57 -8.79
N ALA A 418 -5.32 15.77 -8.05
CA ALA A 418 -4.41 14.73 -7.60
C ALA A 418 -4.38 14.71 -6.07
N LEU A 419 -4.87 13.63 -5.47
CA LEU A 419 -4.81 13.41 -4.03
C LEU A 419 -3.90 12.24 -3.73
N GLU A 420 -2.86 12.48 -2.94
CA GLU A 420 -1.92 11.43 -2.56
C GLU A 420 -1.94 11.20 -1.05
N PHE A 421 -2.12 9.94 -0.65
CA PHE A 421 -1.85 9.46 0.69
C PHE A 421 -0.56 8.64 0.65
N LYS A 422 0.46 9.09 1.36
CA LYS A 422 1.77 8.43 1.40
C LYS A 422 2.18 8.10 2.83
N ASP A 423 2.41 6.84 3.15
CA ASP A 423 2.70 6.42 4.53
C ASP A 423 1.59 6.86 5.52
N VAL A 424 0.32 6.71 5.10
CA VAL A 424 -0.84 7.06 5.95
C VAL A 424 -1.45 5.78 6.54
N HIS A 425 -1.80 5.84 7.84
CA HIS A 425 -2.58 4.78 8.48
C HIS A 425 -4.04 5.23 8.65
N PHE A 426 -4.92 4.73 7.78
CA PHE A 426 -6.36 4.82 7.93
C PHE A 426 -6.84 3.81 8.96
N LYS A 427 -7.46 4.29 10.03
CA LYS A 427 -7.93 3.41 11.09
C LYS A 427 -9.36 3.75 11.46
N GLY A 428 -10.28 2.87 11.12
CA GLY A 428 -11.68 3.01 11.51
C GLY A 428 -11.98 2.55 12.93
N ASP A 429 -13.27 2.46 13.20
CA ASP A 429 -13.83 2.09 14.51
C ASP A 429 -14.23 0.61 14.58
N GLY A 430 -14.00 -0.14 13.49
CA GLY A 430 -14.33 -1.55 13.37
C GLY A 430 -14.83 -1.89 11.98
N GLN A 431 -14.58 -3.11 11.52
CA GLN A 431 -15.04 -3.56 10.22
C GLN A 431 -16.57 -3.59 10.09
N HIS A 432 -17.29 -3.76 11.21
CA HIS A 432 -18.77 -3.76 11.26
C HIS A 432 -19.37 -2.43 11.75
N ALA A 433 -18.55 -1.39 11.88
CA ALA A 433 -19.05 -0.08 12.33
C ALA A 433 -19.73 0.65 11.16
N PHE A 434 -20.94 1.18 11.40
CA PHE A 434 -21.63 2.04 10.41
C PHE A 434 -20.87 3.35 10.19
N SER A 435 -20.20 3.85 11.23
CA SER A 435 -19.24 4.95 11.18
C SER A 435 -17.83 4.38 11.09
N GLY A 436 -17.22 4.49 9.93
CA GLY A 436 -15.80 4.25 9.73
C GLY A 436 -15.29 5.22 8.67
N PRO A 437 -13.98 5.28 8.39
CA PRO A 437 -13.40 5.99 7.25
C PRO A 437 -13.87 5.32 5.96
N GLY A 438 -15.15 5.49 5.64
CA GLY A 438 -15.75 5.09 4.39
C GLY A 438 -15.34 6.10 3.35
N TYR A 439 -14.26 5.79 2.63
CA TYR A 439 -13.80 6.64 1.56
C TYR A 439 -14.62 6.35 0.31
N GLN A 440 -15.73 7.08 0.16
CA GLN A 440 -16.59 6.99 -1.03
C GLN A 440 -16.56 8.31 -1.83
N PRO A 441 -15.42 8.73 -2.40
CA PRO A 441 -15.51 9.78 -3.40
C PRO A 441 -16.21 9.18 -4.63
N TRP A 442 -17.36 9.76 -4.99
CA TRP A 442 -17.98 9.53 -6.28
C TRP A 442 -17.13 10.23 -7.33
N LEU A 443 -16.02 9.58 -7.72
CA LEU A 443 -15.21 10.07 -8.82
C LEU A 443 -15.78 9.54 -10.13
N ASP A 444 -16.01 10.44 -11.08
CA ASP A 444 -16.34 10.13 -12.48
C ASP A 444 -15.18 9.36 -13.14
N PRO A 445 -15.32 8.10 -13.56
CA PRO A 445 -14.23 7.33 -14.14
C PRO A 445 -13.66 7.89 -15.45
N SER A 446 -14.23 8.93 -16.05
CA SER A 446 -13.65 9.66 -17.18
C SER A 446 -12.44 10.53 -16.81
N PHE A 447 -11.95 10.50 -15.57
CA PHE A 447 -10.78 11.26 -15.13
C PHE A 447 -9.56 11.05 -16.04
N PRO A 448 -8.85 12.14 -16.40
CA PRO A 448 -7.59 12.04 -17.11
C PRO A 448 -6.52 11.34 -16.27
N TRP A 449 -5.53 10.77 -16.94
CA TRP A 449 -4.43 9.98 -16.35
C TRP A 449 -3.57 10.72 -15.33
N ASP A 450 -3.64 12.05 -15.29
CA ASP A 450 -2.92 12.91 -14.35
C ASP A 450 -3.75 13.33 -13.14
N ALA A 451 -4.94 12.73 -12.97
CA ALA A 451 -5.85 12.98 -11.86
C ALA A 451 -6.26 11.67 -11.16
N GLY A 452 -6.74 11.80 -9.92
CA GLY A 452 -7.26 10.71 -9.11
C GLY A 452 -6.56 10.60 -7.76
N ILE A 453 -6.76 9.43 -7.13
CA ILE A 453 -6.41 9.22 -5.73
C ILE A 453 -5.37 8.11 -5.63
N SER A 454 -4.24 8.43 -5.05
CA SER A 454 -3.10 7.53 -4.89
C SER A 454 -2.90 7.15 -3.44
N PHE A 455 -2.72 5.86 -3.17
CA PHE A 455 -2.36 5.31 -1.86
C PHE A 455 -1.00 4.63 -2.00
N ILE A 456 0.03 5.20 -1.39
CA ILE A 456 1.41 4.70 -1.48
C ILE A 456 1.91 4.37 -0.08
N ASP A 457 2.37 3.15 0.14
CA ASP A 457 2.87 2.66 1.44
C ASP A 457 1.85 2.86 2.58
N CYS A 458 0.56 2.70 2.26
CA CYS A 458 -0.54 2.97 3.19
C CYS A 458 -1.00 1.73 3.94
N LYS A 459 -1.64 1.96 5.08
CA LYS A 459 -2.33 0.94 5.85
C LYS A 459 -3.77 1.33 6.09
N ILE A 460 -4.71 0.43 5.85
CA ILE A 460 -6.14 0.62 6.08
C ILE A 460 -6.59 -0.50 7.00
N THR A 461 -7.16 -0.17 8.16
CA THR A 461 -7.61 -1.19 9.12
C THR A 461 -8.92 -0.83 9.78
N ASP A 462 -9.72 -1.86 10.10
CA ASP A 462 -10.93 -1.72 10.93
C ASP A 462 -11.95 -0.76 10.30
N ALA A 463 -12.16 -0.86 8.98
CA ALA A 463 -12.99 0.07 8.23
C ALA A 463 -14.16 -0.65 7.56
N ARG A 464 -15.25 0.09 7.32
CA ARG A 464 -16.38 -0.41 6.55
C ARG A 464 -15.99 -0.62 5.09
N PHE A 465 -15.45 0.40 4.44
CA PHE A 465 -14.99 0.36 3.04
C PHE A 465 -13.47 0.47 2.96
N GLY A 466 -12.89 -0.08 1.89
CA GLY A 466 -11.54 0.30 1.47
C GLY A 466 -11.55 1.45 0.45
N PRO A 467 -10.47 1.61 -0.33
CA PRO A 467 -10.37 2.63 -1.38
C PRO A 467 -11.42 2.49 -2.48
N SER A 468 -11.89 3.62 -2.98
CA SER A 468 -12.80 3.71 -4.13
C SER A 468 -12.18 4.62 -5.17
N THR A 469 -12.41 4.29 -6.44
CA THR A 469 -12.06 5.07 -7.65
C THR A 469 -10.61 5.56 -7.67
N SER A 470 -9.73 4.71 -7.17
CA SER A 470 -8.37 5.08 -6.83
C SER A 470 -7.42 4.76 -8.00
N TYR A 471 -6.67 5.79 -8.42
CA TYR A 471 -5.76 5.75 -9.57
C TYR A 471 -4.62 4.75 -9.36
N LEU A 472 -4.02 4.76 -8.17
CA LEU A 472 -2.84 3.98 -7.83
C LEU A 472 -2.87 3.53 -6.37
N GLN A 473 -2.66 2.24 -6.12
CA GLN A 473 -2.50 1.66 -4.79
C GLN A 473 -1.22 0.83 -4.84
N ARG A 474 -0.16 1.34 -4.22
CA ARG A 474 1.16 0.69 -4.22
C ARG A 474 1.60 0.41 -2.79
N ASN A 475 1.99 -0.84 -2.51
CA ASN A 475 2.41 -1.26 -1.17
C ASN A 475 1.35 -0.98 -0.09
N VAL A 476 0.08 -1.29 -0.38
CA VAL A 476 -1.04 -1.01 0.52
C VAL A 476 -1.41 -2.26 1.31
N ILE A 477 -1.49 -2.12 2.64
CA ILE A 477 -1.99 -3.17 3.53
C ILE A 477 -3.41 -2.82 3.96
N ILE A 478 -4.37 -3.68 3.64
CA ILE A 478 -5.76 -3.53 4.02
C ILE A 478 -6.16 -4.69 4.93
N LYS A 479 -6.70 -4.40 6.12
CA LYS A 479 -7.13 -5.45 7.04
C LYS A 479 -8.50 -5.19 7.65
N ARG A 480 -9.29 -6.25 7.81
CA ARG A 480 -10.57 -6.22 8.52
C ARG A 480 -11.50 -5.16 7.92
N ILE A 481 -11.98 -5.47 6.73
CA ILE A 481 -12.94 -4.65 5.98
C ILE A 481 -14.31 -5.31 6.00
N GLY A 482 -15.36 -4.53 6.25
CA GLY A 482 -16.72 -5.05 6.34
C GLY A 482 -17.47 -5.13 5.01
N GLU A 483 -17.22 -4.21 4.12
CA GLU A 483 -17.90 -4.08 2.82
C GLU A 483 -16.86 -4.14 1.70
N ASP A 484 -17.11 -3.48 0.57
CA ASP A 484 -16.25 -3.54 -0.59
C ASP A 484 -14.85 -3.00 -0.28
N VAL A 485 -13.83 -3.79 -0.60
CA VAL A 485 -12.43 -3.42 -0.38
C VAL A 485 -11.97 -2.44 -1.44
N PHE A 486 -12.21 -2.76 -2.71
CA PHE A 486 -11.91 -1.89 -3.83
C PHE A 486 -13.14 -1.69 -4.67
N ARG A 487 -13.43 -0.44 -5.01
CA ARG A 487 -14.44 -0.09 -6.00
C ARG A 487 -13.78 0.66 -7.12
N TYR A 488 -13.85 0.16 -8.35
CA TYR A 488 -13.21 0.78 -9.53
C TYR A 488 -11.70 1.05 -9.38
N PRO A 489 -10.89 0.09 -8.88
CA PRO A 489 -9.45 0.29 -8.77
C PRO A 489 -8.80 0.25 -10.15
N TYR A 490 -7.85 1.16 -10.38
CA TYR A 490 -7.15 1.28 -11.66
C TYR A 490 -5.74 0.66 -11.64
N GLY A 491 -5.00 0.80 -10.54
CA GLY A 491 -3.67 0.21 -10.38
C GLY A 491 -3.51 -0.35 -8.98
N LEU A 492 -3.42 -1.67 -8.85
CA LEU A 492 -3.11 -2.36 -7.59
C LEU A 492 -1.74 -3.01 -7.77
N PHE A 493 -0.73 -2.49 -7.06
CA PHE A 493 0.64 -2.98 -7.14
C PHE A 493 1.15 -3.38 -5.76
N ASN A 494 1.48 -4.66 -5.58
CA ASN A 494 1.96 -5.20 -4.30
C ASN A 494 1.01 -4.85 -3.13
N VAL A 495 -0.24 -5.30 -3.23
CA VAL A 495 -1.31 -4.96 -2.29
C VAL A 495 -1.67 -6.19 -1.47
N LEU A 496 -1.71 -6.04 -0.15
CA LEU A 496 -2.09 -7.11 0.76
C LEU A 496 -3.46 -6.83 1.37
N VAL A 497 -4.40 -7.76 1.19
CA VAL A 497 -5.72 -7.73 1.83
C VAL A 497 -5.87 -8.92 2.76
N ASP A 498 -6.31 -8.66 3.98
CA ASP A 498 -6.42 -9.66 5.04
C ASP A 498 -7.72 -9.46 5.82
N THR A 499 -8.63 -10.43 5.73
CA THR A 499 -9.96 -10.41 6.33
C THR A 499 -10.89 -9.39 5.67
N VAL A 500 -11.75 -9.91 4.79
CA VAL A 500 -12.91 -9.20 4.23
C VAL A 500 -14.15 -9.92 4.73
N HIS A 501 -14.92 -9.29 5.60
CA HIS A 501 -15.99 -10.00 6.31
C HIS A 501 -17.12 -9.04 6.72
N PRO A 502 -18.30 -9.10 6.08
CA PRO A 502 -19.43 -8.26 6.45
C PRO A 502 -20.00 -8.60 7.83
N GLY A 503 -19.83 -9.85 8.28
CA GLY A 503 -20.37 -10.28 9.57
C GLY A 503 -21.86 -10.51 9.44
N SER A 504 -22.62 -10.11 10.46
CA SER A 504 -24.08 -10.16 10.45
C SER A 504 -24.72 -8.84 10.01
N THR A 505 -23.95 -7.93 9.39
CA THR A 505 -24.46 -6.59 9.01
C THR A 505 -25.45 -6.63 7.86
N GLY A 506 -25.46 -7.73 7.08
CA GLY A 506 -26.23 -7.85 5.84
C GLY A 506 -25.66 -7.03 4.68
N TRP A 507 -24.46 -6.47 4.83
CA TRP A 507 -23.80 -5.75 3.75
C TRP A 507 -23.37 -6.70 2.63
N HIS A 508 -23.46 -6.21 1.40
CA HIS A 508 -22.81 -6.83 0.26
C HIS A 508 -21.32 -6.56 0.36
N SER A 509 -20.46 -7.54 0.14
CA SER A 509 -19.02 -7.33 0.23
C SER A 509 -18.32 -7.98 -0.94
N ASP A 510 -17.52 -7.17 -1.62
CA ASP A 510 -16.67 -7.56 -2.74
C ASP A 510 -15.20 -7.23 -2.41
N LEU A 511 -14.25 -8.04 -2.87
CA LEU A 511 -12.85 -7.63 -2.87
C LEU A 511 -12.64 -6.54 -3.93
N ILE A 512 -13.15 -6.75 -5.13
CA ILE A 512 -13.13 -5.80 -6.24
C ILE A 512 -14.52 -5.74 -6.84
N GLU A 513 -15.18 -4.60 -6.67
CA GLU A 513 -16.44 -4.28 -7.33
C GLU A 513 -16.20 -3.33 -8.51
N ILE A 514 -16.79 -3.69 -9.64
CA ILE A 514 -16.95 -2.83 -10.81
C ILE A 514 -18.45 -2.84 -11.14
N SER A 515 -19.23 -1.90 -10.61
CA SER A 515 -20.66 -1.84 -10.87
C SER A 515 -21.08 -0.58 -11.64
N GLY A 516 -22.33 -0.12 -11.51
CA GLY A 516 -22.72 1.24 -11.92
C GLY A 516 -22.80 1.55 -13.42
N GLY A 517 -22.52 0.60 -14.32
CA GLY A 517 -22.39 0.91 -15.75
C GLY A 517 -21.06 1.59 -16.11
N TYR A 518 -20.05 1.41 -15.25
CA TYR A 518 -18.75 2.04 -15.42
C TYR A 518 -17.85 1.27 -16.39
N ILE A 519 -16.94 2.00 -17.05
CA ILE A 519 -15.91 1.44 -17.92
C ILE A 519 -14.60 1.45 -17.14
N LEU A 520 -14.13 0.28 -16.75
CA LEU A 520 -12.79 0.10 -16.21
C LEU A 520 -11.86 -0.30 -17.36
N ASP A 521 -11.18 0.70 -17.90
CA ASP A 521 -10.20 0.55 -18.99
C ASP A 521 -8.77 0.69 -18.46
N ASN A 522 -7.87 -0.15 -18.97
CA ASN A 522 -6.44 -0.11 -18.67
C ASN A 522 -6.13 -0.23 -17.17
N ALA A 523 -6.83 -1.14 -16.49
CA ALA A 523 -6.57 -1.47 -15.09
C ALA A 523 -5.56 -2.62 -14.95
N ILE A 524 -4.67 -2.53 -13.95
CA ILE A 524 -3.67 -3.56 -13.68
C ILE A 524 -3.70 -3.93 -12.20
N PHE A 525 -3.92 -5.21 -11.91
CA PHE A 525 -3.81 -5.79 -10.58
C PHE A 525 -2.62 -6.74 -10.56
N TYR A 526 -1.48 -6.26 -10.08
CA TYR A 526 -0.21 -6.99 -10.11
C TYR A 526 0.33 -7.18 -8.68
N GLY A 527 0.46 -8.43 -8.25
CA GLY A 527 0.87 -8.75 -6.89
C GLY A 527 -0.21 -8.43 -5.85
N LEU A 528 -1.50 -8.63 -6.18
CA LEU A 528 -2.58 -8.55 -5.19
C LEU A 528 -2.63 -9.85 -4.40
N HIS A 529 -2.35 -9.80 -3.10
CA HIS A 529 -2.47 -10.93 -2.19
C HIS A 529 -3.64 -10.71 -1.23
N ALA A 530 -4.77 -11.32 -1.53
CA ALA A 530 -5.99 -11.22 -0.75
C ALA A 530 -6.35 -12.55 -0.08
N THR A 531 -6.43 -12.55 1.24
CA THR A 531 -6.69 -13.74 2.06
C THR A 531 -7.84 -13.52 3.03
N ASP A 532 -8.45 -14.63 3.44
CA ASP A 532 -9.54 -14.62 4.42
C ASP A 532 -10.74 -13.80 3.90
N ILE A 533 -11.08 -14.05 2.64
CA ILE A 533 -12.14 -13.31 1.94
C ILE A 533 -13.46 -14.05 2.17
N ASN A 534 -14.34 -13.47 2.99
CA ASN A 534 -15.74 -13.87 3.14
C ASN A 534 -16.65 -12.89 2.36
N ALA A 535 -16.41 -12.81 1.07
CA ALA A 535 -16.98 -11.84 0.13
C ALA A 535 -16.94 -12.41 -1.30
N GLN A 536 -17.53 -11.72 -2.28
CA GLN A 536 -17.18 -12.01 -3.67
C GLN A 536 -15.75 -11.54 -3.92
N ALA A 537 -14.96 -12.23 -4.75
CA ALA A 537 -13.64 -11.69 -5.11
C ALA A 537 -13.79 -10.57 -6.14
N LEU A 538 -13.96 -10.94 -7.40
CA LEU A 538 -14.22 -10.00 -8.48
C LEU A 538 -15.70 -10.02 -8.83
N PHE A 539 -16.33 -8.85 -8.78
CA PHE A 539 -17.76 -8.70 -9.07
C PHE A 539 -17.96 -7.57 -10.08
N THR A 540 -18.70 -7.86 -11.16
CA THR A 540 -19.15 -6.83 -12.08
C THR A 540 -20.67 -6.80 -12.23
N LYS A 541 -21.27 -5.61 -12.23
CA LYS A 541 -22.73 -5.46 -12.38
C LYS A 541 -23.16 -4.10 -12.94
N ALA A 542 -23.93 -4.11 -14.02
CA ALA A 542 -24.62 -2.90 -14.49
C ALA A 542 -25.58 -2.32 -13.45
N ALA A 543 -25.68 -0.99 -13.44
CA ALA A 543 -26.80 -0.28 -12.85
C ALA A 543 -27.80 0.11 -13.95
N GLY A 544 -28.94 -0.57 -13.99
CA GLY A 544 -29.96 -0.33 -15.01
C GLY A 544 -29.52 -0.78 -16.40
N ALA A 545 -29.65 0.10 -17.41
CA ALA A 545 -29.36 -0.20 -18.81
C ALA A 545 -27.89 0.05 -19.22
N ALA A 546 -27.09 0.67 -18.37
CA ALA A 546 -25.70 0.99 -18.69
C ALA A 546 -24.80 -0.24 -18.53
N LEU A 547 -24.19 -0.68 -19.63
CA LEU A 547 -23.26 -1.81 -19.66
C LEU A 547 -22.00 -1.48 -18.85
N THR A 548 -21.65 -2.33 -17.89
CA THR A 548 -20.34 -2.23 -17.21
C THR A 548 -19.27 -2.89 -18.06
N GLN A 549 -18.14 -2.25 -18.30
CA GLN A 549 -17.09 -2.79 -19.16
C GLN A 549 -15.80 -2.96 -18.38
N PHE A 550 -15.15 -4.12 -18.50
CA PHE A 550 -13.79 -4.36 -18.03
C PHE A 550 -12.92 -4.68 -19.23
N LYS A 551 -11.99 -3.78 -19.60
CA LYS A 551 -11.24 -3.91 -20.85
C LYS A 551 -9.80 -3.44 -20.80
N ASN A 552 -8.99 -3.94 -21.74
CA ASN A 552 -7.56 -3.67 -21.87
C ASN A 552 -6.82 -3.80 -20.52
N SER A 553 -7.18 -4.79 -19.72
CA SER A 553 -6.81 -4.87 -18.31
C SER A 553 -6.09 -6.18 -18.00
N ALA A 554 -5.33 -6.22 -16.90
CA ALA A 554 -4.56 -7.39 -16.52
C ALA A 554 -4.62 -7.67 -15.01
N ILE A 555 -4.79 -8.94 -14.66
CA ILE A 555 -4.62 -9.47 -13.31
C ILE A 555 -3.45 -10.44 -13.36
N VAL A 556 -2.37 -10.14 -12.64
CA VAL A 556 -1.08 -10.81 -12.79
C VAL A 556 -0.48 -11.15 -11.43
N ASN A 557 0.06 -12.36 -11.31
CA ASN A 557 0.78 -12.84 -10.12
C ASN A 557 0.02 -12.53 -8.81
N SER A 558 -1.30 -12.77 -8.80
CA SER A 558 -2.17 -12.41 -7.67
C SER A 558 -2.74 -13.65 -7.00
N VAL A 559 -2.96 -13.58 -5.68
CA VAL A 559 -3.51 -14.64 -4.85
C VAL A 559 -4.85 -14.19 -4.29
N PHE A 560 -5.86 -15.04 -4.47
CA PHE A 560 -7.21 -14.86 -3.95
C PHE A 560 -7.55 -16.11 -3.15
N HIS A 561 -7.67 -15.99 -1.83
CA HIS A 561 -8.09 -17.08 -0.96
C HIS A 561 -9.41 -16.78 -0.25
N LYS A 562 -10.44 -17.52 -0.64
CA LYS A 562 -11.77 -17.44 -0.04
C LYS A 562 -11.86 -18.30 1.20
N THR A 563 -12.58 -17.82 2.20
CA THR A 563 -13.09 -18.69 3.27
C THR A 563 -14.38 -19.38 2.85
N ASP A 564 -14.94 -20.20 3.74
CA ASP A 564 -16.24 -20.87 3.57
C ASP A 564 -17.39 -19.85 3.45
N SER A 565 -17.60 -19.32 2.26
CA SER A 565 -18.76 -18.51 1.90
C SER A 565 -19.40 -19.02 0.62
N ALA A 566 -20.70 -18.78 0.45
CA ALA A 566 -21.42 -19.13 -0.77
C ALA A 566 -21.17 -18.15 -1.92
N TRP A 567 -20.48 -17.03 -1.67
CA TRP A 567 -20.27 -15.96 -2.65
C TRP A 567 -19.29 -16.39 -3.74
N VAL A 568 -19.63 -16.14 -5.00
CA VAL A 568 -18.80 -16.49 -6.16
C VAL A 568 -18.17 -15.24 -6.76
N ALA A 569 -16.97 -15.34 -7.34
CA ALA A 569 -16.50 -14.30 -8.24
C ALA A 569 -17.34 -14.38 -9.51
N GLN A 570 -17.86 -13.26 -10.01
CA GLN A 570 -18.74 -13.30 -11.17
C GLN A 570 -18.68 -12.04 -12.02
N PHE A 571 -18.68 -12.26 -13.33
CA PHE A 571 -19.02 -11.26 -14.32
C PHE A 571 -20.49 -11.46 -14.70
N THR A 572 -21.36 -10.51 -14.35
CA THR A 572 -22.82 -10.67 -14.57
C THR A 572 -23.26 -10.32 -15.99
N ASP A 573 -24.45 -10.79 -16.38
CA ASP A 573 -25.07 -10.77 -17.71
C ASP A 573 -25.06 -9.39 -18.41
N ASN A 574 -25.01 -8.30 -17.64
CA ASN A 574 -24.95 -6.92 -18.14
C ASN A 574 -23.55 -6.30 -18.01
N SER A 575 -22.51 -7.11 -18.17
CA SER A 575 -21.11 -6.66 -18.18
C SER A 575 -20.44 -7.10 -19.47
N SER A 576 -19.41 -6.41 -19.95
CA SER A 576 -18.56 -6.91 -21.02
C SER A 576 -17.12 -7.05 -20.57
N ILE A 577 -16.46 -8.07 -21.07
CA ILE A 577 -15.04 -8.35 -20.86
C ILE A 577 -14.39 -8.26 -22.24
N ASP A 578 -13.45 -7.35 -22.44
CA ASP A 578 -12.75 -7.23 -23.72
C ASP A 578 -11.26 -7.00 -23.55
N ASN A 579 -10.42 -7.88 -24.09
CA ASN A 579 -8.96 -7.75 -23.99
C ASN A 579 -8.49 -7.74 -22.52
N VAL A 580 -8.82 -8.80 -21.79
CA VAL A 580 -8.49 -8.95 -20.36
C VAL A 580 -7.57 -10.15 -20.16
N LEU A 581 -6.51 -9.95 -19.37
CA LEU A 581 -5.51 -10.95 -19.08
C LEU A 581 -5.61 -11.45 -17.64
N PHE A 582 -5.55 -12.77 -17.46
CA PHE A 582 -5.32 -13.44 -16.20
C PHE A 582 -4.01 -14.22 -16.32
N LEU A 583 -2.92 -13.72 -15.72
CA LEU A 583 -1.60 -14.35 -15.80
C LEU A 583 -1.13 -14.81 -14.43
N ASN A 584 -0.90 -16.11 -14.29
CA ASN A 584 -0.32 -16.74 -13.09
C ASN A 584 -1.02 -16.37 -11.77
N ASN A 585 -2.34 -16.33 -11.76
CA ASN A 585 -3.11 -16.07 -10.55
C ASN A 585 -3.47 -17.36 -9.83
N THR A 586 -3.71 -17.26 -8.52
CA THR A 586 -4.11 -18.38 -7.68
C THR A 586 -5.42 -18.09 -7.01
N PHE A 587 -6.47 -18.80 -7.41
CA PHE A 587 -7.83 -18.67 -6.90
C PHE A 587 -8.17 -19.88 -6.03
N VAL A 588 -7.91 -19.79 -4.73
CA VAL A 588 -8.15 -20.87 -3.76
C VAL A 588 -9.55 -20.72 -3.17
N ASN A 589 -10.34 -21.80 -3.21
CA ASN A 589 -11.73 -21.86 -2.74
C ASN A 589 -12.68 -20.85 -3.40
N PHE A 590 -12.30 -20.34 -4.57
CA PHE A 590 -13.12 -19.45 -5.38
C PHE A 590 -13.72 -20.20 -6.56
N SER A 591 -15.03 -20.08 -6.72
CA SER A 591 -15.69 -20.32 -8.01
C SER A 591 -15.69 -19.02 -8.80
N PHE A 592 -15.22 -19.11 -10.04
CA PHE A 592 -15.14 -18.00 -10.96
C PHE A 592 -16.17 -18.20 -12.08
N LEU A 593 -17.22 -17.36 -12.10
CA LEU A 593 -18.35 -17.50 -13.02
C LEU A 593 -18.40 -16.40 -14.08
N PHE A 594 -18.33 -16.80 -15.34
CA PHE A 594 -18.56 -15.92 -16.49
C PHE A 594 -20.03 -16.01 -16.91
N ARG A 595 -20.87 -15.08 -16.44
CA ARG A 595 -22.32 -15.07 -16.72
C ARG A 595 -22.72 -14.10 -17.83
N THR A 596 -21.76 -13.41 -18.41
CA THR A 596 -22.01 -12.53 -19.55
C THR A 596 -21.74 -13.22 -20.88
N PRO A 597 -22.60 -13.00 -21.90
CA PRO A 597 -22.29 -13.42 -23.27
C PRO A 597 -21.33 -12.47 -24.00
N LEU A 598 -20.98 -11.33 -23.40
CA LEU A 598 -20.18 -10.27 -24.01
C LEU A 598 -18.72 -10.40 -23.61
N ILE A 599 -18.09 -11.51 -23.99
CA ILE A 599 -16.67 -11.78 -23.73
C ILE A 599 -15.93 -11.82 -25.06
N SER A 600 -14.86 -11.02 -25.18
CA SER A 600 -13.95 -11.03 -26.31
C SER A 600 -12.50 -10.90 -25.85
N ASN A 601 -11.58 -11.56 -26.56
CA ASN A 601 -10.14 -11.42 -26.31
C ASN A 601 -9.74 -11.65 -24.82
N LEU A 602 -10.37 -12.62 -24.16
CA LEU A 602 -9.96 -13.07 -22.84
C LEU A 602 -8.70 -13.95 -22.99
N HIS A 603 -7.69 -13.75 -22.16
CA HIS A 603 -6.50 -14.59 -22.12
C HIS A 603 -6.18 -14.99 -20.68
N ALA A 604 -6.28 -16.28 -20.38
CA ALA A 604 -5.99 -16.85 -19.08
C ALA A 604 -4.87 -17.88 -19.18
N GLU A 605 -3.68 -17.55 -18.67
CA GLU A 605 -2.51 -18.41 -18.74
C GLU A 605 -1.81 -18.60 -17.39
N GLY A 606 -1.42 -19.84 -17.09
CA GLY A 606 -0.62 -20.18 -15.91
C GLY A 606 -1.36 -20.08 -14.57
N ASN A 607 -2.69 -19.96 -14.58
CA ASN A 607 -3.48 -19.76 -13.37
C ASN A 607 -3.82 -21.08 -12.67
N ILE A 608 -4.03 -21.01 -11.36
CA ILE A 608 -4.63 -22.06 -10.54
C ILE A 608 -6.05 -21.62 -10.21
N PHE A 609 -7.05 -22.33 -10.74
CA PHE A 609 -8.45 -22.10 -10.44
C PHE A 609 -8.99 -23.19 -9.53
N ALA A 610 -9.68 -22.83 -8.45
CA ALA A 610 -10.43 -23.84 -7.71
C ALA A 610 -11.58 -24.40 -8.56
N LYS A 611 -12.40 -23.51 -9.14
CA LYS A 611 -13.49 -23.82 -10.07
C LYS A 611 -13.69 -22.69 -11.08
N VAL A 612 -13.92 -23.03 -12.34
CA VAL A 612 -14.36 -22.09 -13.40
C VAL A 612 -15.70 -22.57 -13.94
N GLY A 613 -16.62 -21.65 -14.17
CA GLY A 613 -17.89 -21.94 -14.83
C GLY A 613 -18.39 -20.75 -15.62
N GLY A 614 -19.41 -20.94 -16.42
CA GLY A 614 -20.02 -19.84 -17.16
C GLY A 614 -20.65 -20.24 -18.48
N GLU A 615 -21.32 -19.29 -19.08
CA GLU A 615 -21.85 -19.38 -20.44
C GLU A 615 -20.85 -18.71 -21.38
N ASN A 616 -20.62 -19.29 -22.56
CA ASN A 616 -19.74 -18.72 -23.59
C ASN A 616 -18.25 -18.61 -23.22
N VAL A 617 -17.74 -19.54 -22.40
CA VAL A 617 -16.30 -19.67 -22.13
C VAL A 617 -15.66 -20.50 -23.25
N GLU A 618 -14.74 -19.91 -24.02
CA GLU A 618 -14.02 -20.62 -25.09
C GLU A 618 -12.72 -21.25 -24.59
N ASP A 619 -12.41 -22.46 -25.06
CA ASP A 619 -11.13 -23.12 -24.78
C ASP A 619 -9.93 -22.29 -25.28
N SER A 620 -10.09 -21.60 -26.41
CA SER A 620 -9.02 -20.80 -27.03
C SER A 620 -8.45 -19.72 -26.10
N TRP A 621 -9.23 -19.28 -25.11
CA TRP A 621 -8.85 -18.24 -24.15
C TRP A 621 -7.99 -18.76 -23.00
N PHE A 622 -7.90 -20.08 -22.81
CA PHE A 622 -7.25 -20.69 -21.65
C PHE A 622 -6.07 -21.57 -22.06
N LYS A 623 -4.94 -21.39 -21.37
CA LYS A 623 -3.71 -22.12 -21.69
C LYS A 623 -2.88 -22.39 -20.43
N ASN A 624 -2.32 -23.59 -20.30
CA ASN A 624 -1.39 -23.94 -19.21
C ASN A 624 -1.96 -23.67 -17.79
N ASN A 625 -3.28 -23.83 -17.59
CA ASN A 625 -3.92 -23.60 -16.29
C ASN A 625 -4.01 -24.90 -15.46
N HIS A 626 -4.24 -24.77 -14.15
CA HIS A 626 -4.54 -25.89 -13.26
C HIS A 626 -5.92 -25.72 -12.64
N TYR A 627 -6.68 -26.81 -12.54
CA TYR A 627 -8.02 -26.82 -11.94
C TYR A 627 -8.09 -27.76 -10.73
N ILE A 628 -8.43 -27.23 -9.56
CA ILE A 628 -8.43 -28.02 -8.32
C ILE A 628 -9.56 -29.05 -8.30
N SER A 629 -10.73 -28.64 -8.80
CA SER A 629 -11.94 -29.47 -8.87
C SER A 629 -12.46 -29.50 -10.30
N SER A 630 -12.67 -30.70 -10.85
CA SER A 630 -13.42 -30.93 -12.09
C SER A 630 -14.89 -31.29 -11.86
N ASP A 631 -15.28 -31.53 -10.60
CA ASP A 631 -16.54 -32.21 -10.29
C ASP A 631 -17.56 -31.23 -9.68
N GLY A 632 -18.64 -30.96 -10.44
CA GLY A 632 -19.75 -30.09 -10.06
C GLY A 632 -20.62 -29.67 -11.25
N TYR A 633 -21.87 -29.29 -10.99
CA TYR A 633 -22.77 -28.79 -12.04
C TYR A 633 -22.30 -27.40 -12.52
N GLY A 634 -21.86 -27.31 -13.78
CA GLY A 634 -21.35 -26.07 -14.38
C GLY A 634 -19.84 -25.85 -14.24
N ASP A 635 -19.08 -26.84 -13.73
CA ASP A 635 -17.62 -26.78 -13.66
C ASP A 635 -17.02 -27.08 -15.05
N LEU A 636 -16.29 -26.11 -15.60
CA LEU A 636 -15.55 -26.18 -16.85
C LEU A 636 -14.05 -26.30 -16.55
N THR A 637 -13.33 -26.99 -17.43
CA THR A 637 -11.85 -27.04 -17.44
C THR A 637 -11.34 -26.52 -18.78
N PRO A 638 -11.61 -25.24 -19.12
CA PRO A 638 -11.38 -24.76 -20.47
C PRO A 638 -9.89 -24.77 -20.83
N GLY A 639 -9.63 -24.97 -22.11
CA GLY A 639 -8.35 -24.68 -22.73
C GLY A 639 -7.41 -25.83 -22.98
N THR A 640 -6.16 -25.48 -23.24
CA THR A 640 -5.12 -26.43 -23.68
C THR A 640 -4.00 -26.54 -22.65
N ASN A 641 -3.34 -27.71 -22.62
CA ASN A 641 -2.24 -28.02 -21.70
C ASN A 641 -2.56 -27.77 -20.23
N TYR A 642 -3.81 -28.00 -19.82
CA TYR A 642 -4.19 -27.86 -18.43
C TYR A 642 -3.90 -29.13 -17.62
N THR A 643 -3.89 -28.99 -16.31
CA THR A 643 -3.83 -30.09 -15.35
C THR A 643 -5.00 -30.00 -14.37
N VAL A 644 -5.32 -31.11 -13.70
CA VAL A 644 -6.38 -31.18 -12.68
C VAL A 644 -5.88 -31.89 -11.43
N GLY A 645 -6.43 -31.56 -10.27
CA GLY A 645 -6.19 -32.28 -9.01
C GLY A 645 -5.75 -31.39 -7.85
N ALA A 646 -5.17 -31.98 -6.81
CA ALA A 646 -4.69 -31.21 -5.67
C ALA A 646 -3.40 -30.43 -6.02
N VAL A 647 -3.33 -29.17 -5.59
CA VAL A 647 -2.16 -28.29 -5.82
C VAL A 647 -0.99 -28.63 -4.89
N GLU A 648 -1.28 -29.12 -3.68
CA GLU A 648 -0.30 -29.31 -2.59
C GLU A 648 0.49 -28.03 -2.26
N PHE A 649 -0.18 -27.02 -1.70
CA PHE A 649 0.49 -25.83 -1.19
C PHE A 649 1.44 -26.14 -0.02
N HIS A 650 2.51 -25.35 0.13
CA HIS A 650 3.50 -25.48 1.20
C HIS A 650 2.85 -25.40 2.58
N ASN A 651 2.03 -24.36 2.82
CA ASN A 651 1.28 -24.23 4.07
C ASN A 651 0.05 -23.33 3.94
N GLN A 652 -1.00 -23.86 3.32
CA GLN A 652 -2.27 -23.14 3.12
C GLN A 652 -2.86 -22.59 4.43
N ASN A 653 -2.75 -23.32 5.54
CA ASN A 653 -3.26 -22.90 6.85
C ASN A 653 -2.55 -21.64 7.39
N ASN A 654 -1.26 -21.50 7.08
CA ASN A 654 -0.49 -20.29 7.39
C ASN A 654 -0.54 -19.26 6.26
N ARG A 655 -1.42 -19.45 5.28
CA ARG A 655 -1.59 -18.57 4.10
C ARG A 655 -0.32 -18.47 3.26
N ASP A 656 0.47 -19.53 3.28
CA ASP A 656 1.57 -19.73 2.35
C ASP A 656 1.07 -20.62 1.22
N PHE A 657 0.72 -19.96 0.12
CA PHE A 657 0.22 -20.60 -1.08
C PHE A 657 1.36 -20.96 -2.05
N SER A 658 2.64 -20.85 -1.64
CA SER A 658 3.71 -21.38 -2.48
C SER A 658 3.53 -22.88 -2.72
N LEU A 659 3.99 -23.39 -3.86
CA LEU A 659 3.90 -24.82 -4.14
C LEU A 659 4.83 -25.58 -3.19
N SER A 660 4.33 -26.67 -2.61
CA SER A 660 5.20 -27.57 -1.85
C SER A 660 6.22 -28.25 -2.76
N LEU A 661 7.32 -28.74 -2.20
CA LEU A 661 8.32 -29.49 -2.95
C LEU A 661 7.78 -30.80 -3.55
N SER A 662 6.66 -31.32 -3.02
CA SER A 662 5.99 -32.53 -3.54
C SER A 662 4.94 -32.22 -4.61
N SER A 663 4.56 -30.95 -4.77
CA SER A 663 3.56 -30.56 -5.76
C SER A 663 3.99 -30.96 -7.16
N ALA A 664 3.12 -31.70 -7.86
CA ALA A 664 3.31 -32.03 -9.27
C ALA A 664 3.35 -30.77 -10.16
N LEU A 665 2.89 -29.62 -9.65
CA LEU A 665 2.87 -28.36 -10.39
C LEU A 665 4.17 -27.58 -10.31
N LYS A 666 5.10 -27.95 -9.42
CA LYS A 666 6.35 -27.24 -9.19
C LYS A 666 7.13 -27.00 -10.48
N ASP A 667 7.10 -27.98 -11.40
CA ASP A 667 7.86 -27.94 -12.66
C ASP A 667 6.97 -27.69 -13.89
N SER A 668 5.63 -27.63 -13.73
CA SER A 668 4.68 -27.64 -14.86
C SER A 668 4.13 -26.27 -15.26
N ILE A 669 4.23 -25.26 -14.39
CA ILE A 669 3.72 -23.91 -14.68
C ILE A 669 4.89 -23.05 -15.19
N PRO A 670 4.85 -22.55 -16.45
CA PRO A 670 5.90 -21.71 -16.99
C PRO A 670 6.19 -20.50 -16.10
N SER A 671 7.47 -20.19 -15.87
CA SER A 671 7.82 -18.96 -15.15
C SER A 671 7.57 -17.76 -16.05
N VAL A 672 6.72 -16.85 -15.62
CA VAL A 672 6.73 -15.48 -16.14
C VAL A 672 7.11 -14.57 -14.99
N VAL A 673 8.35 -14.11 -15.06
CA VAL A 673 9.01 -13.02 -14.34
C VAL A 673 8.56 -12.78 -12.89
N ALA A 674 9.38 -13.26 -11.97
CA ALA A 674 9.68 -12.60 -10.70
C ALA A 674 11.20 -12.67 -10.50
N SER A 675 11.82 -11.60 -10.01
CA SER A 675 13.16 -11.67 -9.42
C SER A 675 12.99 -12.06 -7.95
N ASP A 676 13.91 -12.86 -7.39
CA ASP A 676 13.82 -13.26 -5.99
C ASP A 676 14.28 -12.13 -5.05
N VAL A 677 13.94 -12.25 -3.77
CA VAL A 677 14.31 -11.31 -2.70
C VAL A 677 15.81 -11.18 -2.44
N ALA A 678 16.65 -12.00 -3.10
CA ALA A 678 18.11 -11.99 -2.96
C ALA A 678 18.82 -11.18 -4.05
N GLY A 679 18.09 -10.63 -5.04
CA GLY A 679 18.68 -9.84 -6.11
C GLY A 679 19.60 -10.66 -7.02
N GLN A 680 19.39 -11.99 -7.09
CA GLN A 680 20.07 -12.83 -8.06
C GLN A 680 19.36 -12.68 -9.40
N GLN A 681 20.08 -12.24 -10.45
CA GLN A 681 19.61 -12.38 -11.82
C GLN A 681 19.34 -13.87 -12.07
N ARG A 682 18.11 -14.20 -12.47
CA ARG A 682 17.73 -15.57 -12.82
C ARG A 682 18.43 -15.96 -14.13
N GLY A 683 19.62 -16.57 -14.00
CA GLY A 683 20.30 -17.22 -15.13
C GLY A 683 19.39 -18.25 -15.79
N GLN A 684 19.33 -18.22 -17.13
CA GLN A 684 18.60 -19.08 -18.07
C GLN A 684 17.46 -19.97 -17.54
N LEU A 685 16.22 -19.61 -17.96
CA LEU A 685 15.05 -20.45 -18.28
C LEU A 685 15.03 -21.88 -17.69
N SER A 686 14.66 -21.99 -16.41
CA SER A 686 13.92 -23.16 -15.91
C SER A 686 12.94 -22.77 -14.79
N SER A 687 11.68 -22.60 -15.17
CA SER A 687 10.46 -23.10 -14.47
C SER A 687 10.27 -22.79 -12.98
N LYS A 688 9.92 -21.55 -12.64
CA LYS A 688 9.25 -21.16 -11.37
C LYS A 688 8.14 -20.11 -11.53
N GLY A 689 6.89 -20.50 -11.26
CA GLY A 689 5.65 -19.68 -11.36
C GLY A 689 5.47 -18.61 -10.25
N ALA A 690 4.25 -18.05 -10.14
CA ALA A 690 3.84 -16.88 -9.32
C ALA A 690 3.92 -17.03 -7.78
N PHE A 691 4.78 -17.92 -7.29
CA PHE A 691 4.83 -18.38 -5.91
C PHE A 691 6.15 -18.08 -5.21
N GLU A 692 6.97 -17.17 -5.74
CA GLU A 692 8.12 -16.61 -5.02
C GLU A 692 7.83 -15.20 -4.51
#